data_AF-A0A2G6N529-F1
#
_entry.id   AF-A0A2G6N529-F1
#
_cell.length_a   1.000
_cell.length_b   1.000
_cell.length_c   1.000
_cell.angle_alpha   90.00
_cell.angle_beta   90.00
_cell.angle_gamma   90.00
#
_symmetry.space_group_name_H-M   'P 1'
#
loop_
_entity.id
_entity.type
_entity.pdbx_description
1 polymer ?
#
loop_
_entity_poly.entity_id
_entity_poly.type
_entity_poly.pdbx_seq_one_letter_code
_entity_poly.pdbx_strand_id
1 'polypeptide(L)'
;MISRLRVENLIETTFQWLTVNRNSIVNVFTICTFLHVCATDVFCDALYQPKRVIIASDNRIQNLPQSEPQWSFDEFVLKAGGSIRYIDFEGGDDNNSGLTKEEPWKHHPWDLSAKSKAKQEYGIHTYIFKGGVIYRGNLIADESGLPDQPIRLSCLQDWGRSQPIVMSTKKITGTWEKCSRGQFVELDSDVADQIWHVDWPHNTVPRTLYEITNQGIFRLALAREPDWLSLSETKGDDVKSDWWECDEASIELKIYIDKPSIFEKGSAAQFVDNNSRTVIENATIKAVNDDYLVVEIPKNGKVDISRAQQIVIGSKNVTIYDVSGTHDIMTYLHDSDKISQYRTIPNQYRQGGVVWAEDFTGSRVLPSQILGLNTTEGTIYANFHYNVNGPVRFSRYFIENLPFLLDSPGEFYFSKDRKKLFVRLSGDQDPNTAHLEAGDENVILSIHGQSHISIENLHFAGANEIPIAENSAEYWRGGLHNSAIQISGNASHISVNFCNFTNLPFGVISFCSDQPESEVIEHIAVENNRFEDIGGSAVTLSAISRLRSGVRNNGKVGRLRHAVLKNNVVNMSGLRRLSLWGFDHALCIVDAELSEVAYNITKRTAGAGVIVFGPPYFNQYGDGPRLNVPVQRNLIHHNWVEDSLLSLQDYGGISYWHGGPAYIYNNVSVNPVGYKHTHHRKKNGKSSDCYRSSCFGVGLYADHGYKVYAFDNFMSGKTSDCSLQFYNSCGWNEAAGFLNTVFNNEIVNFTIAIRKGMAESNRSIYVGNNLYKAHDAYFRLDAEHVEFDTLAFENNSLKGEPASIATGFSLGTENGEITSLAAWKDYLKQKQAISNNTGTLVTSEPPIASDDIENITRVFVPWGLAYQAGEYHFIPYPKEITRINDEHLYWNSDWKSRETVRTDTSRNDLIGVGIEDEDFVDGVLENWNRGALRLNGRNQYIKADSTNLFVPKRNKCILEFVVKLQAAGPICYKLNKSDLGYRLDVLVDGSLQVSHKFGVAPGSTLRASQTSLLDGEYHHLLIEIDEDRADSSRLFVDGQEQSVISEPFSFGAKSDLFVFMIGYDGKSYLPCEIDFFRFAQGTLAEAETKIEELYDWQFARAGLPIGE
;
A
#
# COMPACT_ATOMS: atom_id res chain seq x y z
N MET A 1 42.61 -25.85 21.49
CA MET A 1 44.02 -25.97 21.05
C MET A 1 44.03 -25.77 19.53
N ILE A 2 44.43 -24.59 19.05
CA ILE A 2 45.72 -24.29 18.37
C ILE A 2 45.73 -24.89 16.94
N SER A 3 45.86 -24.17 15.81
CA SER A 3 46.71 -23.02 15.40
C SER A 3 46.15 -22.40 14.10
N ARG A 4 46.04 -21.07 13.87
CA ARG A 4 47.06 -20.04 13.53
C ARG A 4 47.97 -20.37 12.32
N LEU A 5 47.77 -19.65 11.20
CA LEU A 5 48.76 -19.22 10.17
C LEU A 5 48.08 -18.15 9.29
N ARG A 6 48.34 -16.85 9.52
CA ARG A 6 49.27 -15.93 8.81
C ARG A 6 48.85 -15.50 7.40
N VAL A 7 48.40 -14.25 7.29
CA VAL A 7 48.50 -13.42 6.08
C VAL A 7 49.28 -12.16 6.48
N GLU A 8 50.61 -12.28 6.47
CA GLU A 8 51.57 -11.18 6.38
C GLU A 8 52.22 -11.33 5.01
N ASN A 9 51.81 -10.52 4.01
CA ASN A 9 52.59 -10.23 2.79
C ASN A 9 51.86 -9.27 1.83
N LEU A 10 51.60 -8.03 2.26
CA LEU A 10 51.36 -6.93 1.32
C LEU A 10 51.72 -5.53 1.86
N ILE A 11 52.66 -5.45 2.80
CA ILE A 11 53.16 -4.16 3.35
C ILE A 11 54.68 -3.97 3.09
N GLU A 12 55.32 -4.90 2.38
CA GLU A 12 56.79 -4.89 2.20
C GLU A 12 57.29 -4.50 0.80
N THR A 13 56.47 -3.85 -0.03
CA THR A 13 56.89 -3.43 -1.39
C THR A 13 56.80 -1.93 -1.68
N THR A 14 56.47 -1.08 -0.70
CA THR A 14 56.37 0.37 -0.91
C THR A 14 57.42 1.19 -0.15
N PHE A 15 58.32 0.55 0.61
CA PHE A 15 59.33 1.23 1.42
C PHE A 15 60.78 1.16 0.89
N GLN A 16 60.96 1.03 -0.41
CA GLN A 16 62.26 1.22 -1.07
C GLN A 16 62.13 2.03 -2.36
N TRP A 17 61.92 3.33 -2.25
CA TRP A 17 62.62 4.33 -3.07
C TRP A 17 62.40 5.72 -2.48
N LEU A 18 63.51 6.45 -2.31
CA LEU A 18 63.61 7.86 -1.88
C LEU A 18 63.77 8.11 -0.38
N THR A 19 64.86 7.55 0.17
CA THR A 19 65.74 8.30 1.08
C THR A 19 67.00 8.68 0.31
N VAL A 20 67.13 9.92 -0.17
CA VAL A 20 68.44 10.59 -0.37
C VAL A 20 68.31 12.09 -0.12
N ASN A 21 69.17 12.55 0.79
CA ASN A 21 69.64 13.90 1.09
C ASN A 21 68.83 14.83 2.02
N ARG A 22 69.31 14.79 3.27
CA ARG A 22 69.34 15.84 4.28
C ARG A 22 69.63 17.22 3.70
N ASN A 23 68.74 18.18 3.95
CA ASN A 23 69.05 19.39 4.71
C ASN A 23 67.75 20.17 5.00
N SER A 24 67.68 20.71 6.23
CA SER A 24 66.69 21.68 6.70
C SER A 24 65.42 21.12 7.33
N ILE A 25 65.61 20.47 8.49
CA ILE A 25 64.64 20.42 9.60
C ILE A 25 64.58 21.83 10.20
N VAL A 26 63.77 22.72 9.62
CA VAL A 26 63.15 23.91 10.24
C VAL A 26 62.03 24.33 9.28
N ASN A 27 60.75 24.12 9.65
CA ASN A 27 59.49 24.68 9.06
C ASN A 27 58.29 23.72 8.92
N VAL A 28 58.29 22.54 9.55
CA VAL A 28 57.11 21.65 9.51
C VAL A 28 56.07 21.99 10.59
N PHE A 29 56.39 22.85 11.57
CA PHE A 29 55.44 23.25 12.62
C PHE A 29 54.70 24.58 12.37
N THR A 30 54.90 25.23 11.22
CA THR A 30 54.23 26.51 10.88
C THR A 30 53.34 26.41 9.63
N ILE A 31 53.27 25.25 8.97
CA ILE A 31 52.46 25.05 7.75
C ILE A 31 51.15 24.27 8.00
N CYS A 32 50.97 23.66 9.17
CA CYS A 32 49.70 22.97 9.51
C CYS A 32 48.60 23.89 10.09
N THR A 33 48.85 25.20 10.24
CA THR A 33 47.83 26.16 10.72
C THR A 33 47.45 27.22 9.68
N PHE A 34 47.97 27.11 8.45
CA PHE A 34 47.63 28.01 7.33
C PHE A 34 46.89 27.31 6.18
N LEU A 35 46.56 26.03 6.31
CA LEU A 35 45.83 25.22 5.33
C LEU A 35 44.41 24.83 5.80
N HIS A 36 43.83 25.61 6.72
CA HIS A 36 42.43 25.46 7.15
C HIS A 36 41.59 26.74 7.01
N VAL A 37 42.14 27.78 6.38
CA VAL A 37 41.41 29.00 6.02
C VAL A 37 41.95 29.44 4.66
N CYS A 38 41.05 29.68 3.70
CA CYS A 38 41.29 30.02 2.29
C CYS A 38 41.37 28.83 1.31
N ALA A 39 40.24 28.18 1.08
CA ALA A 39 39.92 27.56 -0.21
C ALA A 39 38.41 27.69 -0.48
N THR A 40 37.96 28.94 -0.57
CA THR A 40 36.75 29.32 -1.30
C THR A 40 37.21 30.19 -2.47
N ASP A 41 36.60 29.93 -3.62
CA ASP A 41 36.51 30.79 -4.80
C ASP A 41 37.57 30.66 -5.91
N VAL A 42 37.08 30.06 -7.02
CA VAL A 42 37.27 30.44 -8.44
C VAL A 42 38.62 30.12 -9.08
N PHE A 43 38.67 29.07 -9.91
CA PHE A 43 38.82 29.22 -11.37
C PHE A 43 38.50 27.92 -12.12
N CYS A 44 37.68 28.08 -13.16
CA CYS A 44 37.14 27.05 -14.03
C CYS A 44 38.10 26.57 -15.13
N ASP A 45 37.70 25.42 -15.67
CA ASP A 45 37.60 25.07 -17.10
C ASP A 45 38.67 24.28 -17.86
N ALA A 46 38.10 23.31 -18.58
CA ALA A 46 38.54 22.62 -19.79
C ALA A 46 39.54 21.47 -19.64
N LEU A 47 39.05 20.22 -19.68
CA LEU A 47 39.14 19.37 -20.87
C LEU A 47 38.69 17.91 -20.59
N TYR A 48 37.83 17.43 -21.49
CA TYR A 48 37.41 16.04 -21.74
C TYR A 48 36.35 15.40 -20.83
N GLN A 49 35.17 15.24 -21.43
CA GLN A 49 33.95 14.64 -20.92
C GLN A 49 34.10 13.15 -20.60
N PRO A 50 33.32 12.66 -19.63
CA PRO A 50 32.71 11.34 -19.74
C PRO A 50 31.19 11.48 -19.82
N LYS A 51 30.59 10.83 -20.83
CA LYS A 51 29.15 10.57 -20.95
C LYS A 51 28.56 10.18 -19.59
N ARG A 52 27.62 10.98 -19.07
CA ARG A 52 27.03 10.79 -17.74
C ARG A 52 25.69 10.05 -17.79
N VAL A 53 25.77 8.72 -17.79
CA VAL A 53 24.64 7.76 -17.70
C VAL A 53 24.25 7.51 -16.23
N ILE A 54 22.94 7.47 -15.93
CA ILE A 54 22.34 7.02 -14.66
C ILE A 54 21.77 5.62 -14.84
N ILE A 55 21.96 4.82 -13.80
CA ILE A 55 21.28 3.55 -13.55
C ILE A 55 20.58 3.73 -12.21
N ALA A 56 19.34 3.27 -12.08
CA ALA A 56 18.79 2.94 -10.78
C ALA A 56 19.40 1.59 -10.35
N SER A 57 20.64 1.59 -9.88
CA SER A 57 21.20 0.42 -9.21
C SER A 57 21.92 0.90 -7.96
N ASP A 58 21.28 0.71 -6.81
CA ASP A 58 21.99 0.79 -5.55
C ASP A 58 23.04 -0.35 -5.55
N ASN A 59 24.33 0.02 -5.47
CA ASN A 59 25.46 -0.91 -5.43
C ASN A 59 25.43 -1.87 -4.23
N ARG A 60 24.44 -1.79 -3.33
CA ARG A 60 24.16 -2.79 -2.30
C ARG A 60 23.49 -4.06 -2.82
N ILE A 61 22.99 -4.09 -4.07
CA ILE A 61 22.36 -5.26 -4.70
C ILE A 61 23.29 -5.94 -5.73
N GLN A 62 24.61 -5.98 -5.48
CA GLN A 62 25.52 -6.84 -6.27
C GLN A 62 25.37 -8.34 -5.94
N ASN A 63 24.51 -8.69 -4.99
CA ASN A 63 24.07 -10.05 -4.76
C ASN A 63 22.56 -10.01 -4.50
N LEU A 64 21.73 -10.65 -5.34
CA LEU A 64 20.42 -11.10 -4.88
C LEU A 64 20.67 -11.83 -3.55
N PRO A 65 19.98 -11.50 -2.46
CA PRO A 65 20.16 -12.20 -1.20
C PRO A 65 19.86 -13.69 -1.42
N GLN A 66 20.91 -14.52 -1.45
CA GLN A 66 20.78 -15.96 -1.24
C GLN A 66 20.33 -16.28 0.20
N SER A 67 20.19 -15.24 1.04
CA SER A 67 19.80 -15.30 2.45
C SER A 67 18.99 -14.06 2.84
N GLU A 68 17.95 -14.27 3.66
CA GLU A 68 17.12 -13.24 4.29
C GLU A 68 17.93 -11.99 4.74
N PRO A 69 17.53 -10.76 4.37
CA PRO A 69 18.26 -9.56 4.75
C PRO A 69 18.20 -9.37 6.27
N GLN A 70 19.37 -9.38 6.92
CA GLN A 70 19.47 -9.04 8.34
C GLN A 70 19.54 -7.51 8.49
N TRP A 71 18.39 -6.89 8.65
CA TRP A 71 18.33 -5.48 9.04
C TRP A 71 18.67 -5.35 10.53
N SER A 72 19.81 -4.73 10.81
CA SER A 72 20.11 -4.19 12.14
C SER A 72 19.67 -2.74 12.17
N PHE A 73 18.80 -2.39 13.11
CA PHE A 73 18.50 -0.99 13.38
C PHE A 73 19.76 -0.29 13.90
N ASP A 74 19.84 1.02 13.68
CA ASP A 74 20.75 1.84 14.49
C ASP A 74 20.39 1.69 15.97
N GLU A 75 21.38 1.84 16.84
CA GLU A 75 21.10 1.81 18.27
C GLU A 75 20.19 2.99 18.64
N PHE A 76 19.12 2.73 19.39
CA PHE A 76 18.24 3.77 19.89
C PHE A 76 19.02 4.73 20.80
N VAL A 77 18.97 6.03 20.48
CA VAL A 77 19.53 7.10 21.32
C VAL A 77 18.41 8.03 21.79
N LEU A 78 18.20 8.07 23.11
CA LEU A 78 17.23 8.98 23.71
C LEU A 78 17.61 10.45 23.48
N LYS A 79 16.70 11.23 22.89
CA LYS A 79 16.80 12.69 22.77
C LYS A 79 15.84 13.35 23.77
N ALA A 80 16.26 13.44 25.03
CA ALA A 80 15.42 14.04 26.07
C ALA A 80 15.19 15.54 25.84
N GLY A 81 13.96 15.99 26.09
CA GLY A 81 13.61 17.42 26.11
C GLY A 81 14.10 18.13 27.38
N GLY A 82 13.85 19.44 27.47
CA GLY A 82 14.30 20.28 28.60
C GLY A 82 13.63 19.98 29.95
N SER A 83 12.57 19.16 29.97
CA SER A 83 11.85 18.74 31.18
C SER A 83 11.57 17.24 31.13
N ILE A 84 11.94 16.53 32.19
CA ILE A 84 11.81 15.06 32.30
C ILE A 84 10.88 14.69 33.46
N ARG A 85 10.05 13.67 33.27
CA ARG A 85 9.23 13.05 34.32
C ARG A 85 9.47 11.55 34.38
N TYR A 86 9.61 11.00 35.58
CA TYR A 86 9.90 9.59 35.82
C TYR A 86 8.66 8.84 36.31
N ILE A 87 8.40 7.67 35.72
CA ILE A 87 7.22 6.85 36.01
C ILE A 87 7.65 5.41 36.33
N ASP A 88 7.20 4.89 37.46
CA ASP A 88 7.41 3.51 37.92
C ASP A 88 6.08 2.98 38.49
N PHE A 89 5.37 2.18 37.71
CA PHE A 89 4.05 1.66 38.11
C PHE A 89 4.09 0.75 39.34
N GLU A 90 5.20 0.04 39.55
CA GLU A 90 5.37 -0.89 40.67
C GLU A 90 5.78 -0.16 41.95
N GLY A 91 6.79 0.71 41.85
CA GLY A 91 7.42 1.37 43.01
C GLY A 91 7.04 2.83 43.25
N GLY A 92 6.37 3.48 42.30
CA GLY A 92 6.04 4.91 42.37
C GLY A 92 4.78 5.25 43.18
N ASP A 93 4.61 6.54 43.45
CA ASP A 93 3.44 7.14 44.10
C ASP A 93 3.06 8.42 43.35
N ASP A 94 1.78 8.59 43.02
CA ASP A 94 1.29 9.78 42.32
C ASP A 94 1.38 11.08 43.15
N ASN A 95 1.70 10.99 44.45
CA ASN A 95 2.04 12.14 45.30
C ASN A 95 3.51 12.57 45.20
N ASN A 96 4.37 11.76 44.57
CA ASN A 96 5.78 12.09 44.36
C ASN A 96 5.96 13.28 43.41
N SER A 97 7.17 13.84 43.37
CA SER A 97 7.47 14.95 42.47
C SER A 97 7.51 14.53 41.00
N GLY A 98 7.87 13.28 40.70
CA GLY A 98 8.10 12.80 39.33
C GLY A 98 9.39 13.35 38.70
N LEU A 99 10.17 14.16 39.42
CA LEU A 99 11.35 14.85 38.89
C LEU A 99 12.64 14.03 38.97
N THR A 100 12.64 12.93 39.73
CA THR A 100 13.82 12.09 39.97
C THR A 100 13.47 10.61 39.87
N LYS A 101 14.49 9.76 39.70
CA LYS A 101 14.34 8.29 39.65
C LYS A 101 13.91 7.72 41.02
N GLU A 102 14.16 8.44 42.11
CA GLU A 102 13.86 8.07 43.50
C GLU A 102 12.44 8.47 43.94
N GLU A 103 11.88 9.52 43.33
CA GLU A 103 10.51 9.97 43.53
C GLU A 103 9.68 9.88 42.22
N PRO A 104 9.55 8.70 41.59
CA PRO A 104 8.78 8.56 40.37
C PRO A 104 7.27 8.55 40.66
N TRP A 105 6.48 8.97 39.69
CA TRP A 105 5.04 8.76 39.71
C TRP A 105 4.68 7.30 39.50
N LYS A 106 3.50 6.91 39.95
CA LYS A 106 2.96 5.57 39.65
C LYS A 106 2.37 5.53 38.25
N HIS A 107 1.63 6.58 37.89
CA HIS A 107 0.93 6.66 36.61
C HIS A 107 1.40 7.87 35.79
N HIS A 108 1.27 7.72 34.47
CA HIS A 108 1.40 8.84 33.54
C HIS A 108 0.19 9.79 33.72
N PRO A 109 0.31 11.12 33.53
CA PRO A 109 -0.82 12.07 33.63
C PRO A 109 -2.03 11.72 32.73
N TRP A 110 -1.74 11.21 31.53
CA TRP A 110 -2.72 10.69 30.56
C TRP A 110 -3.43 9.38 30.97
N ASP A 111 -2.98 8.70 32.03
CA ASP A 111 -3.69 7.56 32.58
C ASP A 111 -4.93 8.03 33.34
N LEU A 112 -6.08 7.38 33.10
CA LEU A 112 -7.33 7.67 33.82
C LEU A 112 -7.24 7.34 35.31
N SER A 113 -6.32 6.46 35.70
CA SER A 113 -6.07 6.04 37.09
C SER A 113 -5.11 6.96 37.83
N ALA A 114 -4.44 7.89 37.14
CA ALA A 114 -3.51 8.82 37.77
C ALA A 114 -4.24 9.72 38.78
N LYS A 115 -3.56 9.99 39.90
CA LYS A 115 -4.08 10.81 41.00
C LYS A 115 -3.13 11.95 41.35
N SER A 116 -3.50 12.76 42.34
CA SER A 116 -2.61 13.70 43.02
C SER A 116 -1.75 14.56 42.09
N LYS A 117 -0.42 14.62 42.30
CA LYS A 117 0.49 15.49 41.53
C LYS A 117 0.65 14.98 40.10
N ALA A 118 0.75 13.67 39.90
CA ALA A 118 0.81 13.07 38.57
C ALA A 118 -0.38 13.49 37.70
N LYS A 119 -1.61 13.47 38.23
CA LYS A 119 -2.80 13.88 37.48
C LYS A 119 -2.91 15.39 37.22
N GLN A 120 -2.29 16.19 38.07
CA GLN A 120 -2.30 17.66 37.96
C GLN A 120 -1.24 18.18 37.00
N GLU A 121 -0.27 17.34 36.62
CA GLU A 121 0.77 17.74 35.67
C GLU A 121 0.18 18.00 34.28
N TYR A 122 0.67 19.06 33.65
CA TYR A 122 0.39 19.42 32.28
C TYR A 122 1.61 20.13 31.68
N GLY A 123 1.91 19.89 30.41
CA GLY A 123 2.96 20.56 29.66
C GLY A 123 3.87 19.62 28.87
N ILE A 124 4.84 20.24 28.19
CA ILE A 124 5.74 19.53 27.26
C ILE A 124 6.87 18.85 28.03
N HIS A 125 6.80 17.53 28.15
CA HIS A 125 7.76 16.73 28.90
C HIS A 125 8.26 15.52 28.13
N THR A 126 9.42 15.03 28.54
CA THR A 126 9.89 13.67 28.25
C THR A 126 9.53 12.78 29.43
N TYR A 127 8.56 11.90 29.23
CA TYR A 127 8.13 10.90 30.18
C TYR A 127 8.98 9.64 30.03
N ILE A 128 9.75 9.33 31.08
CA ILE A 128 10.62 8.18 31.17
C ILE A 128 9.93 7.11 31.99
N PHE A 129 9.65 5.98 31.33
CA PHE A 129 9.15 4.75 31.94
C PHE A 129 10.36 3.91 32.38
N LYS A 130 10.31 3.38 33.60
CA LYS A 130 11.31 2.45 34.13
C LYS A 130 11.23 1.10 33.41
N GLY A 131 12.37 0.62 32.91
CA GLY A 131 12.48 -0.65 32.21
C GLY A 131 12.10 -1.86 33.08
N GLY A 132 11.43 -2.84 32.47
CA GLY A 132 11.09 -4.12 33.12
C GLY A 132 9.83 -4.09 33.98
N VAL A 133 9.14 -2.96 33.97
CA VAL A 133 7.85 -2.77 34.64
C VAL A 133 6.73 -2.94 33.61
N ILE A 134 5.64 -3.58 34.06
CA ILE A 134 4.39 -3.68 33.30
C ILE A 134 3.45 -2.55 33.75
N TYR A 135 3.23 -1.59 32.86
CA TYR A 135 2.32 -0.46 33.03
C TYR A 135 0.93 -0.87 32.58
N ARG A 136 -0.04 -0.86 33.50
CA ARG A 136 -1.41 -1.30 33.25
C ARG A 136 -2.35 -0.11 33.22
N GLY A 137 -2.95 0.17 32.08
CA GLY A 137 -3.89 1.26 31.93
C GLY A 137 -4.12 1.67 30.48
N ASN A 138 -5.05 2.58 30.29
CA ASN A 138 -5.32 3.25 29.02
C ASN A 138 -4.81 4.70 29.13
N LEU A 139 -4.01 5.12 28.17
CA LEU A 139 -3.47 6.48 28.06
C LEU A 139 -4.30 7.29 27.04
N ILE A 140 -4.76 8.47 27.44
CA ILE A 140 -5.46 9.41 26.57
C ILE A 140 -4.67 10.72 26.51
N ALA A 141 -4.02 10.97 25.38
CA ALA A 141 -3.30 12.22 25.16
C ALA A 141 -4.27 13.39 25.02
N ASP A 142 -4.08 14.42 25.84
CA ASP A 142 -4.93 15.62 25.91
C ASP A 142 -4.15 16.92 25.71
N GLU A 143 -2.91 16.82 25.24
CA GLU A 143 -2.02 17.94 24.97
C GLU A 143 -1.04 17.68 23.82
N SER A 144 -0.51 18.77 23.26
CA SER A 144 0.40 18.78 22.12
C SER A 144 1.77 19.33 22.48
N GLY A 145 2.81 18.84 21.81
CA GLY A 145 4.14 19.43 21.85
C GLY A 145 4.29 20.65 20.93
N LEU A 146 5.54 21.04 20.71
CA LEU A 146 5.94 22.05 19.72
C LEU A 146 6.89 21.42 18.69
N PRO A 147 7.07 22.03 17.49
CA PRO A 147 7.94 21.50 16.44
C PRO A 147 9.36 21.13 16.89
N ASP A 148 9.97 21.93 17.75
CA ASP A 148 11.31 21.74 18.32
C ASP A 148 11.30 21.09 19.72
N GLN A 149 10.11 20.97 20.33
CA GLN A 149 9.92 20.38 21.65
C GLN A 149 8.72 19.42 21.65
N PRO A 150 8.82 18.23 21.01
CA PRO A 150 7.76 17.23 21.12
C PRO A 150 7.57 16.73 22.56
N ILE A 151 6.35 16.31 22.88
CA ILE A 151 6.11 15.43 24.04
C ILE A 151 6.69 14.06 23.72
N ARG A 152 7.41 13.45 24.66
CA ARG A 152 8.08 12.16 24.44
C ARG A 152 7.69 11.13 25.47
N LEU A 153 7.39 9.92 25.01
CA LEU A 153 7.15 8.75 25.84
C LEU A 153 8.26 7.76 25.53
N SER A 154 9.17 7.52 26.48
CA SER A 154 10.32 6.65 26.25
C SER A 154 10.84 5.99 27.52
N CYS A 155 11.96 5.28 27.43
CA CYS A 155 12.64 4.68 28.58
C CYS A 155 14.15 4.91 28.52
N LEU A 156 14.79 4.84 29.69
CA LEU A 156 16.24 4.90 29.83
C LEU A 156 16.83 3.50 29.93
N GLN A 157 17.88 3.23 29.15
CA GLN A 157 18.59 1.97 29.20
C GLN A 157 19.21 1.69 30.59
N ASP A 158 19.58 2.73 31.32
CA ASP A 158 20.23 2.65 32.64
C ASP A 158 19.25 2.62 33.82
N TRP A 159 17.93 2.65 33.58
CA TRP A 159 16.92 2.69 34.63
C TRP A 159 15.86 1.60 34.45
N GLY A 160 16.13 0.45 35.07
CA GLY A 160 15.28 -0.74 35.00
C GLY A 160 16.02 -1.93 34.38
N ARG A 161 15.27 -2.93 33.91
CA ARG A 161 15.79 -4.09 33.18
C ARG A 161 14.90 -4.31 31.95
N SER A 162 15.43 -4.35 30.73
CA SER A 162 14.66 -4.44 29.47
C SER A 162 13.69 -3.28 29.20
N GLN A 163 13.02 -3.28 28.04
CA GLN A 163 12.00 -2.27 27.72
C GLN A 163 10.79 -2.37 28.67
N PRO A 164 10.13 -1.25 29.00
CA PRO A 164 8.86 -1.25 29.71
C PRO A 164 7.74 -1.77 28.82
N ILE A 165 6.80 -2.49 29.42
CA ILE A 165 5.65 -3.07 28.72
C ILE A 165 4.40 -2.26 29.09
N VAL A 166 3.70 -1.74 28.09
CA VAL A 166 2.43 -1.01 28.26
C VAL A 166 1.29 -1.91 27.82
N MET A 167 0.36 -2.20 28.74
CA MET A 167 -0.75 -3.12 28.54
C MET A 167 -2.07 -2.56 29.04
N SER A 168 -3.16 -2.98 28.40
CA SER A 168 -4.55 -2.70 28.80
C SER A 168 -5.19 -3.92 29.47
N THR A 169 -4.53 -4.47 30.48
CA THR A 169 -4.90 -5.70 31.20
C THR A 169 -5.15 -5.49 32.70
N LYS A 170 -5.81 -6.46 33.34
CA LYS A 170 -5.80 -6.65 34.79
C LYS A 170 -5.05 -7.92 35.16
N LYS A 171 -4.14 -7.79 36.13
CA LYS A 171 -3.55 -8.93 36.82
C LYS A 171 -4.62 -9.68 37.61
N ILE A 172 -4.65 -11.00 37.46
CA ILE A 172 -5.54 -11.87 38.22
C ILE A 172 -4.91 -12.12 39.58
N THR A 173 -5.61 -11.76 40.67
CA THR A 173 -5.12 -11.87 42.05
C THR A 173 -5.94 -12.82 42.92
N GLY A 174 -7.05 -13.35 42.42
CA GLY A 174 -7.85 -14.35 43.13
C GLY A 174 -7.16 -15.71 43.16
N THR A 175 -7.50 -16.52 44.17
CA THR A 175 -7.03 -17.92 44.23
C THR A 175 -7.78 -18.75 43.20
N TRP A 176 -7.05 -19.48 42.37
CA TRP A 176 -7.64 -20.42 41.43
C TRP A 176 -8.05 -21.69 42.17
N GLU A 177 -9.28 -22.11 41.95
CA GLU A 177 -9.85 -23.35 42.50
C GLU A 177 -9.99 -24.38 41.40
N LYS A 178 -9.58 -25.61 41.69
CA LYS A 178 -9.66 -26.71 40.75
C LYS A 178 -11.10 -27.17 40.62
N CYS A 179 -11.60 -27.27 39.40
CA CYS A 179 -12.94 -27.77 39.12
C CYS A 179 -13.05 -29.25 39.55
N SER A 180 -14.22 -29.64 40.05
CA SER A 180 -14.59 -31.04 40.28
C SER A 180 -15.54 -31.52 39.17
N ARG A 181 -15.50 -32.82 38.84
CA ARG A 181 -16.41 -33.40 37.83
C ARG A 181 -17.87 -33.15 38.21
N GLY A 182 -18.65 -32.66 37.25
CA GLY A 182 -20.06 -32.33 37.44
C GLY A 182 -20.35 -31.05 38.26
N GLN A 183 -19.33 -30.33 38.73
CA GLN A 183 -19.52 -29.05 39.43
C GLN A 183 -20.14 -27.98 38.51
N PHE A 184 -19.68 -27.94 37.26
CA PHE A 184 -20.18 -27.04 36.22
C PHE A 184 -20.68 -27.88 35.05
N VAL A 185 -22.00 -27.87 34.83
CA VAL A 185 -22.67 -28.68 33.80
C VAL A 185 -22.34 -28.21 32.38
N GLU A 186 -21.83 -26.98 32.24
CA GLU A 186 -21.44 -26.40 30.96
C GLU A 186 -20.07 -26.84 30.45
N LEU A 187 -19.20 -27.37 31.32
CA LEU A 187 -17.86 -27.84 30.94
C LEU A 187 -17.90 -29.32 30.57
N ASP A 188 -16.91 -29.77 29.81
CA ASP A 188 -16.72 -31.20 29.59
C ASP A 188 -16.34 -31.90 30.91
N SER A 189 -17.15 -32.89 31.30
CA SER A 189 -16.96 -33.68 32.51
C SER A 189 -15.72 -34.55 32.50
N ASP A 190 -15.22 -34.93 31.32
CA ASP A 190 -14.07 -35.84 31.18
C ASP A 190 -12.75 -35.14 31.50
N VAL A 191 -12.68 -33.83 31.27
CA VAL A 191 -11.52 -32.97 31.55
C VAL A 191 -11.75 -31.94 32.65
N ALA A 192 -12.95 -31.90 33.27
CA ALA A 192 -13.29 -30.95 34.32
C ALA A 192 -12.28 -30.94 35.48
N ASP A 193 -11.67 -32.07 35.82
CA ASP A 193 -10.65 -32.16 36.87
C ASP A 193 -9.26 -31.65 36.46
N GLN A 194 -9.12 -31.07 35.27
CA GLN A 194 -7.92 -30.38 34.77
C GLN A 194 -8.15 -28.86 34.63
N ILE A 195 -9.41 -28.42 34.70
CA ILE A 195 -9.81 -27.03 34.59
C ILE A 195 -9.76 -26.36 35.97
N TRP A 196 -9.36 -25.09 35.99
CA TRP A 196 -9.38 -24.24 37.17
C TRP A 196 -10.29 -23.05 36.94
N HIS A 197 -10.84 -22.50 38.02
CA HIS A 197 -11.67 -21.30 37.96
C HIS A 197 -11.31 -20.26 39.01
N VAL A 198 -11.60 -18.99 38.70
CA VAL A 198 -11.48 -17.87 39.63
C VAL A 198 -12.64 -16.90 39.44
N ASP A 199 -13.04 -16.23 40.53
CA ASP A 199 -14.01 -15.13 40.44
C ASP A 199 -13.42 -13.93 39.70
N TRP A 200 -14.22 -13.33 38.83
CA TRP A 200 -13.88 -12.13 38.09
C TRP A 200 -14.71 -10.94 38.63
N PRO A 201 -14.15 -10.10 39.51
CA PRO A 201 -14.91 -9.03 40.16
C PRO A 201 -15.11 -7.80 39.27
N HIS A 202 -14.48 -7.75 38.10
CA HIS A 202 -14.55 -6.61 37.19
C HIS A 202 -15.80 -6.66 36.29
N ASN A 203 -16.22 -5.50 35.79
CA ASN A 203 -17.40 -5.39 34.91
C ASN A 203 -17.08 -5.67 33.43
N THR A 204 -15.80 -5.77 33.09
CA THR A 204 -15.32 -6.09 31.74
C THR A 204 -15.50 -7.58 31.43
N VAL A 205 -15.69 -7.90 30.17
CA VAL A 205 -15.72 -9.28 29.67
C VAL A 205 -14.36 -9.56 29.04
N PRO A 206 -13.51 -10.36 29.69
CA PRO A 206 -12.19 -10.68 29.15
C PRO A 206 -12.35 -11.63 27.95
N ARG A 207 -11.80 -11.21 26.80
CA ARG A 207 -11.70 -12.01 25.56
C ARG A 207 -10.26 -12.37 25.21
N THR A 208 -9.32 -11.91 26.03
CA THR A 208 -7.92 -12.26 25.96
C THR A 208 -7.41 -12.59 27.36
N LEU A 209 -6.52 -13.57 27.42
CA LEU A 209 -5.82 -14.00 28.62
C LEU A 209 -4.36 -14.26 28.26
N TYR A 210 -3.46 -13.81 29.11
CA TYR A 210 -2.03 -13.85 28.89
C TYR A 210 -1.32 -14.50 30.07
N GLU A 211 -0.37 -15.38 29.78
CA GLU A 211 0.61 -15.86 30.73
C GLU A 211 1.90 -15.05 30.57
N ILE A 212 2.36 -14.45 31.67
CA ILE A 212 3.55 -13.63 31.72
C ILE A 212 4.68 -14.45 32.36
N THR A 213 5.77 -14.64 31.62
CA THR A 213 6.93 -15.39 32.09
C THR A 213 8.23 -14.60 31.85
N ASN A 214 9.35 -15.13 32.33
CA ASN A 214 10.67 -14.57 32.00
C ASN A 214 11.04 -14.72 30.51
N GLN A 215 10.34 -15.58 29.77
CA GLN A 215 10.57 -15.82 28.34
C GLN A 215 9.73 -14.90 27.44
N GLY A 216 8.69 -14.25 27.98
CA GLY A 216 7.81 -13.36 27.22
C GLY A 216 6.36 -13.41 27.70
N ILE A 217 5.50 -12.82 26.87
CA ILE A 217 4.05 -12.76 27.03
C ILE A 217 3.43 -13.76 26.07
N PHE A 218 2.71 -14.75 26.60
CA PHE A 218 2.06 -15.79 25.80
C PHE A 218 0.55 -15.62 25.89
N ARG A 219 -0.10 -15.44 24.75
CA ARG A 219 -1.56 -15.38 24.67
C ARG A 219 -2.14 -16.80 24.71
N LEU A 220 -3.12 -17.02 25.59
CA LEU A 220 -3.92 -18.25 25.59
C LEU A 220 -5.03 -18.17 24.54
N ALA A 221 -5.39 -19.32 23.99
CA ALA A 221 -6.50 -19.42 23.05
C ALA A 221 -7.83 -19.33 23.81
N LEU A 222 -8.83 -18.67 23.22
CA LEU A 222 -10.21 -18.93 23.63
C LEU A 222 -10.52 -20.39 23.31
N ALA A 223 -11.18 -21.07 24.25
CA ALA A 223 -11.67 -22.43 24.12
C ALA A 223 -12.30 -22.66 22.74
N ARG A 224 -11.72 -23.56 21.93
CA ARG A 224 -12.06 -23.69 20.50
C ARG A 224 -11.91 -25.11 20.02
N GLU A 225 -12.55 -25.40 18.90
CA GLU A 225 -12.39 -26.68 18.22
C GLU A 225 -12.45 -26.46 16.70
N PRO A 226 -11.50 -27.03 15.92
CA PRO A 226 -10.31 -27.76 16.39
C PRO A 226 -9.25 -26.86 17.05
N ASP A 227 -8.35 -27.46 17.82
CA ASP A 227 -7.19 -26.82 18.45
C ASP A 227 -6.08 -26.47 17.46
N TRP A 228 -6.39 -25.60 16.49
CA TRP A 228 -5.46 -25.28 15.42
C TRP A 228 -4.36 -24.30 15.86
N LEU A 229 -3.12 -24.54 15.45
CA LEU A 229 -2.01 -23.62 15.70
C LEU A 229 -2.00 -22.54 14.61
N SER A 230 -2.58 -21.38 14.90
CA SER A 230 -2.83 -20.34 13.90
C SER A 230 -1.60 -19.65 13.33
N LEU A 231 -0.47 -19.78 14.02
CA LEU A 231 0.68 -18.90 13.90
C LEU A 231 1.99 -19.68 13.84
N SER A 232 1.96 -20.91 13.31
CA SER A 232 3.19 -21.68 13.13
C SER A 232 3.78 -21.44 11.73
N GLU A 233 5.07 -21.12 11.68
CA GLU A 233 5.85 -21.13 10.44
C GLU A 233 5.83 -22.51 9.75
N THR A 234 5.56 -23.58 10.50
CA THR A 234 5.58 -24.96 9.99
C THR A 234 4.41 -25.32 9.07
N LYS A 235 3.35 -24.49 8.98
CA LYS A 235 2.16 -24.77 8.17
C LYS A 235 2.34 -24.56 6.67
N GLY A 236 3.44 -23.94 6.24
CA GLY A 236 3.63 -23.58 4.83
C GLY A 236 2.56 -22.60 4.35
N ASP A 237 2.03 -22.84 3.14
CA ASP A 237 1.12 -21.94 2.42
C ASP A 237 -0.36 -22.10 2.80
N ASP A 238 -0.74 -23.19 3.50
CA ASP A 238 -2.11 -23.42 3.95
C ASP A 238 -2.26 -23.24 5.46
N VAL A 239 -2.39 -21.99 5.89
CA VAL A 239 -2.54 -21.63 7.32
C VAL A 239 -3.84 -22.16 7.96
N LYS A 240 -4.79 -22.64 7.15
CA LYS A 240 -6.12 -23.12 7.56
C LYS A 240 -6.27 -24.65 7.40
N SER A 241 -5.18 -25.39 7.20
CA SER A 241 -5.18 -26.85 6.97
C SER A 241 -5.90 -27.68 8.04
N ASP A 242 -5.89 -27.20 9.29
CA ASP A 242 -6.42 -27.94 10.43
C ASP A 242 -7.91 -27.69 10.68
N TRP A 243 -8.49 -26.70 9.99
CA TRP A 243 -9.90 -26.33 10.17
C TRP A 243 -10.80 -27.43 9.62
N TRP A 244 -12.00 -27.55 10.19
CA TRP A 244 -13.03 -28.44 9.63
C TRP A 244 -13.50 -27.91 8.28
N GLU A 245 -14.01 -28.79 7.42
CA GLU A 245 -14.59 -28.46 6.12
C GLU A 245 -16.08 -28.79 6.17
N CYS A 246 -16.97 -27.83 5.91
CA CYS A 246 -18.42 -28.12 5.98
C CYS A 246 -18.90 -28.94 4.77
N ASP A 247 -19.75 -29.93 5.03
CA ASP A 247 -20.33 -30.81 4.00
C ASP A 247 -21.22 -30.03 3.04
N GLU A 248 -22.08 -29.18 3.61
CA GLU A 248 -23.01 -28.31 2.89
C GLU A 248 -23.17 -26.98 3.63
N ALA A 249 -23.65 -25.96 2.90
CA ALA A 249 -24.11 -24.71 3.50
C ALA A 249 -25.44 -24.32 2.84
N SER A 250 -26.33 -23.67 3.59
CA SER A 250 -27.54 -23.05 3.05
C SER A 250 -27.75 -21.67 3.65
N ILE A 251 -28.55 -20.85 2.98
CA ILE A 251 -29.00 -19.56 3.50
C ILE A 251 -30.52 -19.50 3.52
N GLU A 252 -31.06 -18.80 4.51
CA GLU A 252 -32.47 -18.45 4.59
C GLU A 252 -32.62 -16.94 4.38
N LEU A 253 -33.50 -16.56 3.47
CA LEU A 253 -33.77 -15.17 3.09
C LEU A 253 -35.28 -14.92 2.94
N LYS A 254 -35.68 -13.66 3.13
CA LYS A 254 -37.04 -13.19 2.89
C LYS A 254 -37.18 -12.76 1.43
N ILE A 255 -38.17 -13.29 0.72
CA ILE A 255 -38.48 -12.98 -0.67
C ILE A 255 -39.84 -12.31 -0.73
N TYR A 256 -39.86 -11.03 -1.09
CA TYR A 256 -41.07 -10.22 -1.13
C TYR A 256 -41.73 -10.30 -2.50
N ILE A 257 -42.98 -10.75 -2.52
CA ILE A 257 -43.77 -11.02 -3.73
C ILE A 257 -45.23 -10.66 -3.51
N ASP A 258 -45.95 -10.46 -4.61
CA ASP A 258 -47.39 -10.25 -4.55
C ASP A 258 -48.12 -11.55 -4.21
N LYS A 259 -48.94 -11.52 -3.15
CA LYS A 259 -49.80 -12.62 -2.69
C LYS A 259 -49.04 -13.92 -2.38
N PRO A 260 -48.13 -13.94 -1.38
CA PRO A 260 -47.39 -15.16 -1.00
C PRO A 260 -48.29 -16.33 -0.57
N SER A 261 -49.51 -16.04 -0.09
CA SER A 261 -50.51 -17.03 0.37
C SER A 261 -50.95 -18.05 -0.69
N ILE A 262 -50.58 -17.86 -1.96
CA ILE A 262 -50.82 -18.84 -3.02
C ILE A 262 -49.83 -20.02 -3.01
N PHE A 263 -48.84 -19.99 -2.12
CA PHE A 263 -47.79 -21.00 -1.97
C PHE A 263 -47.89 -21.71 -0.63
N GLU A 264 -47.24 -22.87 -0.54
CA GLU A 264 -47.25 -23.72 0.65
C GLU A 264 -45.84 -23.97 1.16
N LYS A 265 -45.68 -24.01 2.48
CA LYS A 265 -44.43 -24.43 3.13
C LYS A 265 -44.02 -25.82 2.64
N GLY A 266 -42.74 -26.00 2.36
CA GLY A 266 -42.15 -27.21 1.82
C GLY A 266 -42.15 -27.29 0.30
N SER A 267 -42.79 -26.35 -0.41
CA SER A 267 -42.75 -26.31 -1.87
C SER A 267 -41.32 -26.05 -2.36
N ALA A 268 -40.90 -26.79 -3.40
CA ALA A 268 -39.69 -26.50 -4.14
C ALA A 268 -39.88 -25.22 -4.97
N ALA A 269 -38.83 -24.40 -4.99
CA ALA A 269 -38.80 -23.12 -5.69
C ALA A 269 -37.55 -23.02 -6.56
N GLN A 270 -37.70 -22.33 -7.69
CA GLN A 270 -36.62 -21.97 -8.59
C GLN A 270 -36.57 -20.45 -8.75
N PHE A 271 -35.38 -19.90 -8.90
CA PHE A 271 -35.20 -18.48 -9.24
C PHE A 271 -34.76 -18.38 -10.68
N VAL A 272 -35.37 -17.46 -11.39
CA VAL A 272 -35.17 -17.25 -12.82
C VAL A 272 -34.80 -15.78 -13.05
N ASP A 273 -33.73 -15.54 -13.82
CA ASP A 273 -33.29 -14.20 -14.17
C ASP A 273 -34.24 -13.53 -15.19
N ASN A 274 -33.97 -12.26 -15.51
CA ASN A 274 -34.79 -11.49 -16.46
C ASN A 274 -34.76 -12.05 -17.90
N ASN A 275 -33.85 -12.97 -18.20
CA ASN A 275 -33.74 -13.65 -19.49
C ASN A 275 -34.39 -15.05 -19.46
N SER A 276 -35.21 -15.34 -18.45
CA SER A 276 -35.86 -16.63 -18.26
C SER A 276 -34.88 -17.79 -18.02
N ARG A 277 -33.66 -17.52 -17.54
CA ARG A 277 -32.68 -18.57 -17.20
C ARG A 277 -32.76 -18.90 -15.71
N THR A 278 -32.88 -20.17 -15.38
CA THR A 278 -32.83 -20.62 -13.99
C THR A 278 -31.44 -20.36 -13.41
N VAL A 279 -31.39 -19.55 -12.36
CA VAL A 279 -30.15 -19.24 -11.61
C VAL A 279 -30.03 -20.07 -10.34
N ILE A 280 -31.16 -20.54 -9.79
CA ILE A 280 -31.23 -21.40 -8.60
C ILE A 280 -32.32 -22.44 -8.82
N GLU A 281 -31.98 -23.71 -8.71
CA GLU A 281 -32.90 -24.83 -9.03
C GLU A 281 -33.56 -25.49 -7.81
N ASN A 282 -32.91 -25.43 -6.64
CA ASN A 282 -33.24 -26.28 -5.49
C ASN A 282 -33.51 -25.47 -4.22
N ALA A 283 -34.29 -24.39 -4.33
CA ALA A 283 -34.72 -23.63 -3.15
C ALA A 283 -35.99 -24.25 -2.52
N THR A 284 -36.21 -24.01 -1.23
CA THR A 284 -37.38 -24.55 -0.50
C THR A 284 -38.08 -23.45 0.30
N ILE A 285 -39.40 -23.39 0.23
CA ILE A 285 -40.19 -22.46 1.05
C ILE A 285 -40.25 -22.97 2.49
N LYS A 286 -39.66 -22.24 3.43
CA LYS A 286 -39.65 -22.58 4.87
C LYS A 286 -40.84 -21.98 5.61
N ALA A 287 -41.33 -20.82 5.18
CA ALA A 287 -42.53 -20.19 5.70
C ALA A 287 -43.20 -19.30 4.66
N VAL A 288 -44.50 -19.10 4.83
CA VAL A 288 -45.34 -18.21 4.02
C VAL A 288 -45.92 -17.17 4.96
N ASN A 289 -45.60 -15.90 4.74
CA ASN A 289 -46.12 -14.76 5.50
C ASN A 289 -47.02 -13.90 4.61
N ASP A 290 -47.62 -12.86 5.18
CA ASP A 290 -48.58 -12.00 4.47
C ASP A 290 -47.94 -11.29 3.25
N ASP A 291 -46.70 -10.82 3.39
CA ASP A 291 -46.01 -10.00 2.38
C ASP A 291 -44.77 -10.66 1.76
N TYR A 292 -44.28 -11.78 2.32
CA TYR A 292 -43.06 -12.45 1.85
C TYR A 292 -43.05 -13.96 2.12
N LEU A 293 -42.21 -14.66 1.35
CA LEU A 293 -41.81 -16.03 1.59
C LEU A 293 -40.50 -16.06 2.36
N VAL A 294 -40.33 -17.00 3.29
CA VAL A 294 -39.01 -17.37 3.81
C VAL A 294 -38.52 -18.54 2.98
N VAL A 295 -37.39 -18.37 2.31
CA VAL A 295 -36.85 -19.33 1.35
C VAL A 295 -35.46 -19.75 1.78
N GLU A 296 -35.26 -21.06 1.90
CA GLU A 296 -33.94 -21.66 2.11
C GLU A 296 -33.32 -22.04 0.76
N ILE A 297 -32.05 -21.69 0.59
CA ILE A 297 -31.29 -21.86 -0.64
C ILE A 297 -29.98 -22.57 -0.31
N PRO A 298 -29.74 -23.78 -0.86
CA PRO A 298 -28.45 -24.45 -0.79
C PRO A 298 -27.35 -23.63 -1.48
N LYS A 299 -26.17 -23.55 -0.86
CA LYS A 299 -25.05 -22.73 -1.31
C LYS A 299 -23.92 -23.58 -1.88
N ASN A 300 -23.92 -23.67 -3.21
CA ASN A 300 -22.85 -24.30 -3.99
C ASN A 300 -21.86 -23.31 -4.61
N GLY A 301 -22.08 -22.00 -4.47
CA GLY A 301 -21.23 -20.95 -5.04
C GLY A 301 -21.79 -19.56 -4.75
N LYS A 302 -21.44 -18.60 -5.62
CA LYS A 302 -22.05 -17.27 -5.61
C LYS A 302 -23.56 -17.41 -5.89
N VAL A 303 -24.37 -16.68 -5.14
CA VAL A 303 -25.82 -16.62 -5.32
C VAL A 303 -26.13 -15.19 -5.77
N ASP A 304 -26.94 -15.01 -6.82
CA ASP A 304 -27.28 -13.68 -7.35
C ASP A 304 -28.81 -13.57 -7.46
N ILE A 305 -29.43 -12.95 -6.45
CA ILE A 305 -30.88 -12.70 -6.39
C ILE A 305 -31.13 -11.20 -6.35
N SER A 306 -32.05 -10.72 -7.20
CA SER A 306 -32.35 -9.29 -7.31
C SER A 306 -33.83 -9.02 -7.59
N ARG A 307 -34.25 -7.77 -7.45
CA ARG A 307 -35.60 -7.30 -7.82
C ARG A 307 -35.86 -7.54 -9.30
N ALA A 308 -37.13 -7.71 -9.67
CA ALA A 308 -37.63 -8.02 -11.02
C ALA A 308 -37.32 -9.44 -11.53
N GLN A 309 -36.45 -10.20 -10.86
CA GLN A 309 -36.34 -11.64 -11.09
C GLN A 309 -37.63 -12.37 -10.70
N GLN A 310 -37.73 -13.61 -11.13
CA GLN A 310 -38.91 -14.44 -10.96
C GLN A 310 -38.65 -15.61 -10.03
N ILE A 311 -39.59 -15.90 -9.14
CA ILE A 311 -39.64 -17.15 -8.39
C ILE A 311 -40.69 -18.07 -9.01
N VAL A 312 -40.28 -19.29 -9.37
CA VAL A 312 -41.10 -20.31 -10.00
C VAL A 312 -41.35 -21.44 -9.02
N ILE A 313 -42.62 -21.71 -8.74
CA ILE A 313 -43.07 -22.76 -7.81
C ILE A 313 -44.19 -23.55 -8.49
N GLY A 314 -43.89 -24.78 -8.90
CA GLY A 314 -44.78 -25.57 -9.75
C GLY A 314 -45.01 -24.90 -11.11
N SER A 315 -46.26 -24.64 -11.47
CA SER A 315 -46.63 -23.92 -12.71
C SER A 315 -46.77 -22.41 -12.54
N LYS A 316 -46.59 -21.91 -11.31
CA LYS A 316 -46.75 -20.48 -10.99
C LYS A 316 -45.40 -19.78 -11.07
N ASN A 317 -45.43 -18.57 -11.60
CA ASN A 317 -44.27 -17.70 -11.72
C ASN A 317 -44.65 -16.30 -11.22
N VAL A 318 -43.90 -15.78 -10.25
CA VAL A 318 -44.18 -14.50 -9.60
C VAL A 318 -42.93 -13.63 -9.55
N THR A 319 -43.10 -12.35 -9.82
CA THR A 319 -42.01 -11.36 -9.78
C THR A 319 -41.65 -11.02 -8.33
N ILE A 320 -40.34 -11.00 -8.06
CA ILE A 320 -39.75 -10.57 -6.80
C ILE A 320 -39.65 -9.04 -6.83
N TYR A 321 -40.31 -8.34 -5.90
CA TYR A 321 -40.16 -6.90 -5.79
C TYR A 321 -39.16 -6.47 -4.72
N ASP A 322 -38.82 -7.34 -3.75
CA ASP A 322 -37.73 -7.11 -2.81
C ASP A 322 -37.14 -8.40 -2.22
N VAL A 323 -35.96 -8.28 -1.60
CA VAL A 323 -35.23 -9.37 -0.93
C VAL A 323 -34.70 -8.87 0.42
N SER A 324 -34.63 -9.75 1.42
CA SER A 324 -34.04 -9.44 2.74
C SER A 324 -32.66 -8.81 2.63
N GLY A 325 -32.41 -7.78 3.45
CA GLY A 325 -31.10 -7.17 3.58
C GLY A 325 -30.10 -8.09 4.28
N THR A 326 -28.82 -7.73 4.28
CA THR A 326 -27.73 -8.53 4.84
C THR A 326 -27.86 -8.83 6.34
N HIS A 327 -28.66 -8.04 7.07
CA HIS A 327 -28.96 -8.27 8.50
C HIS A 327 -30.01 -9.36 8.73
N ASP A 328 -30.79 -9.72 7.71
CA ASP A 328 -31.88 -10.69 7.79
C ASP A 328 -31.52 -12.05 7.17
N ILE A 329 -30.31 -12.20 6.61
CA ILE A 329 -29.86 -13.43 5.94
C ILE A 329 -29.19 -14.34 6.97
N MET A 330 -29.76 -15.52 7.14
CA MET A 330 -29.23 -16.53 8.06
C MET A 330 -28.49 -17.60 7.28
N THR A 331 -27.34 -18.02 7.78
CA THR A 331 -26.51 -19.09 7.19
C THR A 331 -26.55 -20.31 8.08
N TYR A 332 -26.73 -21.48 7.45
CA TYR A 332 -26.63 -22.79 8.08
C TYR A 332 -25.41 -23.51 7.52
N LEU A 333 -24.46 -23.86 8.37
CA LEU A 333 -23.36 -24.77 8.02
C LEU A 333 -23.76 -26.18 8.46
N HIS A 334 -23.65 -27.15 7.57
CA HIS A 334 -24.02 -28.54 7.84
C HIS A 334 -22.76 -29.40 7.99
N ASP A 335 -22.66 -30.05 9.13
CA ASP A 335 -21.62 -31.04 9.46
C ASP A 335 -22.14 -31.93 10.60
N SER A 336 -22.83 -33.02 10.23
CA SER A 336 -23.47 -33.89 11.22
C SER A 336 -22.46 -34.62 12.10
N ASP A 337 -21.31 -34.98 11.56
CA ASP A 337 -20.29 -35.75 12.29
C ASP A 337 -19.68 -34.90 13.40
N LYS A 338 -19.35 -33.63 13.11
CA LYS A 338 -18.73 -32.73 14.10
C LYS A 338 -19.72 -32.10 15.07
N ILE A 339 -20.98 -31.91 14.68
CA ILE A 339 -21.95 -31.20 15.53
C ILE A 339 -22.75 -32.17 16.42
N SER A 340 -23.05 -33.38 15.95
CA SER A 340 -23.90 -34.33 16.71
C SER A 340 -23.26 -34.83 18.02
N GLN A 341 -21.94 -34.77 18.14
CA GLN A 341 -21.22 -35.15 19.37
C GLN A 341 -21.62 -34.29 20.58
N TYR A 342 -22.04 -33.04 20.37
CA TYR A 342 -22.44 -32.13 21.46
C TYR A 342 -23.90 -32.30 21.91
N ARG A 343 -24.59 -33.36 21.49
CA ARG A 343 -26.02 -33.62 21.83
C ARG A 343 -26.32 -33.71 23.33
N THR A 344 -25.31 -34.04 24.14
CA THR A 344 -25.42 -34.13 25.61
C THR A 344 -25.32 -32.76 26.28
N ILE A 345 -24.83 -31.74 25.57
CA ILE A 345 -24.68 -30.38 26.10
C ILE A 345 -26.04 -29.67 26.11
N PRO A 346 -26.45 -29.08 27.24
CA PRO A 346 -27.70 -28.30 27.32
C PRO A 346 -27.74 -27.16 26.29
N ASN A 347 -28.91 -26.94 25.66
CA ASN A 347 -29.08 -25.97 24.56
C ASN A 347 -28.59 -24.56 24.90
N GLN A 348 -28.76 -24.11 26.15
CA GLN A 348 -28.35 -22.76 26.58
C GLN A 348 -26.84 -22.51 26.48
N TYR A 349 -26.02 -23.56 26.48
CA TYR A 349 -24.56 -23.48 26.34
C TYR A 349 -24.08 -23.69 24.90
N ARG A 350 -24.99 -23.97 23.96
CA ARG A 350 -24.71 -24.20 22.53
C ARG A 350 -24.94 -22.96 21.65
N GLN A 351 -24.84 -21.78 22.25
CA GLN A 351 -25.05 -20.48 21.62
C GLN A 351 -24.13 -19.43 22.26
N GLY A 352 -23.92 -18.31 21.57
CA GLY A 352 -23.16 -17.16 22.09
C GLY A 352 -21.65 -17.21 21.83
N GLY A 353 -21.11 -18.37 21.43
CA GLY A 353 -19.76 -18.51 20.88
C GLY A 353 -19.62 -17.90 19.49
N VAL A 354 -18.49 -18.14 18.85
CA VAL A 354 -18.17 -17.59 17.52
C VAL A 354 -17.85 -18.73 16.56
N VAL A 355 -18.40 -18.66 15.35
CA VAL A 355 -17.96 -19.47 14.22
C VAL A 355 -17.12 -18.60 13.29
N TRP A 356 -15.96 -19.11 12.91
CA TRP A 356 -15.08 -18.50 11.94
C TRP A 356 -15.10 -19.37 10.70
N ALA A 357 -15.52 -18.83 9.57
CA ALA A 357 -15.68 -19.61 8.34
C ALA A 357 -15.12 -18.87 7.13
N GLU A 358 -14.61 -19.61 6.16
CA GLU A 358 -14.21 -19.05 4.88
C GLU A 358 -15.41 -18.55 4.07
N ASP A 359 -15.21 -17.48 3.30
CA ASP A 359 -16.20 -16.99 2.34
C ASP A 359 -16.42 -17.95 1.16
N PHE A 360 -17.27 -17.54 0.21
CA PHE A 360 -17.60 -18.38 -0.94
C PHE A 360 -16.39 -18.79 -1.81
N THR A 361 -15.28 -18.04 -1.74
CA THR A 361 -14.04 -18.34 -2.48
C THR A 361 -13.12 -19.31 -1.74
N GLY A 362 -13.32 -19.50 -0.44
CA GLY A 362 -12.42 -20.33 0.38
C GLY A 362 -11.09 -19.65 0.69
N SER A 363 -11.03 -18.31 0.69
CA SER A 363 -9.80 -17.56 0.97
C SER A 363 -9.93 -16.71 2.23
N ARG A 364 -10.92 -15.82 2.24
CA ARG A 364 -11.19 -14.84 3.29
C ARG A 364 -11.93 -15.46 4.45
N VAL A 365 -11.48 -15.17 5.67
CA VAL A 365 -12.16 -15.59 6.90
C VAL A 365 -13.21 -14.56 7.32
N LEU A 366 -14.38 -15.06 7.71
CA LEU A 366 -15.52 -14.31 8.21
C LEU A 366 -15.89 -14.84 9.61
N PRO A 367 -15.92 -13.98 10.63
CA PRO A 367 -16.47 -14.32 11.94
C PRO A 367 -17.98 -14.06 12.01
N SER A 368 -18.69 -14.88 12.77
CA SER A 368 -20.08 -14.63 13.17
C SER A 368 -20.40 -15.25 14.53
N GLN A 369 -21.35 -14.66 15.25
CA GLN A 369 -21.87 -15.24 16.47
C GLN A 369 -22.67 -16.51 16.16
N ILE A 370 -22.44 -17.56 16.94
CA ILE A 370 -23.25 -18.78 16.90
C ILE A 370 -24.58 -18.48 17.57
N LEU A 371 -25.64 -18.40 16.76
CA LEU A 371 -27.02 -18.22 17.22
C LEU A 371 -27.62 -19.54 17.72
N GLY A 372 -27.10 -20.68 17.25
CA GLY A 372 -27.39 -22.00 17.83
C GLY A 372 -26.68 -23.14 17.12
N LEU A 373 -26.37 -24.21 17.86
CA LEU A 373 -25.90 -25.49 17.33
C LEU A 373 -27.01 -26.54 17.41
N ASN A 374 -27.59 -26.93 16.27
CA ASN A 374 -28.58 -27.99 16.21
C ASN A 374 -27.88 -29.35 16.06
N THR A 375 -27.73 -30.07 17.17
CA THR A 375 -27.08 -31.38 17.24
C THR A 375 -27.88 -32.51 16.61
N THR A 376 -29.19 -32.31 16.35
CA THR A 376 -30.04 -33.32 15.71
C THR A 376 -29.95 -33.22 14.19
N GLU A 377 -29.93 -32.00 13.67
CA GLU A 377 -29.77 -31.73 12.23
C GLU A 377 -28.30 -31.67 11.82
N GLY A 378 -27.38 -31.50 12.78
CA GLY A 378 -25.95 -31.38 12.51
C GLY A 378 -25.58 -30.00 11.95
N THR A 379 -26.18 -28.92 12.46
CA THR A 379 -26.04 -27.59 11.85
C THR A 379 -25.61 -26.50 12.81
N ILE A 380 -24.83 -25.55 12.27
CA ILE A 380 -24.51 -24.26 12.91
C ILE A 380 -25.36 -23.18 12.27
N TYR A 381 -26.09 -22.42 13.08
CA TYR A 381 -26.89 -21.29 12.65
C TYR A 381 -26.19 -19.98 13.02
N ALA A 382 -25.89 -19.13 12.01
CA ALA A 382 -25.14 -17.88 12.19
C ALA A 382 -25.47 -16.81 11.13
N ASN A 383 -25.25 -15.54 11.46
CA ASN A 383 -25.43 -14.40 10.56
C ASN A 383 -24.08 -13.76 10.22
N PHE A 384 -23.50 -14.09 9.06
CA PHE A 384 -22.20 -13.55 8.64
C PHE A 384 -22.26 -12.09 8.18
N HIS A 385 -23.45 -11.45 8.12
CA HIS A 385 -23.66 -10.09 7.63
C HIS A 385 -23.03 -9.80 6.26
N TYR A 386 -22.87 -10.83 5.43
CA TYR A 386 -22.13 -10.77 4.17
C TYR A 386 -23.00 -11.19 2.99
N ASN A 387 -24.10 -10.46 2.76
CA ASN A 387 -25.10 -10.72 1.72
C ASN A 387 -25.28 -12.23 1.47
N VAL A 388 -25.33 -12.64 0.21
CA VAL A 388 -25.40 -14.04 -0.20
C VAL A 388 -24.01 -14.66 -0.49
N ASN A 389 -22.93 -13.92 -0.21
CA ASN A 389 -21.52 -14.30 -0.50
C ASN A 389 -20.77 -14.92 0.68
N GLY A 390 -21.45 -15.23 1.80
CA GLY A 390 -20.85 -15.92 2.94
C GLY A 390 -20.38 -17.36 2.63
N PRO A 391 -20.19 -18.22 3.64
CA PRO A 391 -19.74 -19.60 3.45
C PRO A 391 -20.59 -20.43 2.48
N VAL A 392 -19.96 -21.42 1.84
CA VAL A 392 -20.55 -22.34 0.85
C VAL A 392 -20.11 -23.78 1.18
N ARG A 393 -20.64 -24.78 0.48
CA ARG A 393 -20.07 -26.13 0.50
C ARG A 393 -18.55 -26.11 0.29
N PHE A 394 -17.83 -26.86 1.13
CA PHE A 394 -16.35 -26.90 1.26
C PHE A 394 -15.70 -25.68 1.91
N SER A 395 -16.45 -24.68 2.40
CA SER A 395 -15.84 -23.63 3.21
C SER A 395 -15.28 -24.25 4.49
N ARG A 396 -14.06 -23.89 4.85
CA ARG A 396 -13.47 -24.33 6.12
C ARG A 396 -13.91 -23.46 7.27
N TYR A 397 -14.01 -24.04 8.45
CA TYR A 397 -14.43 -23.33 9.66
C TYR A 397 -13.87 -23.93 10.95
N PHE A 398 -13.93 -23.13 12.02
CA PHE A 398 -13.78 -23.58 13.40
C PHE A 398 -14.77 -22.84 14.31
N ILE A 399 -15.00 -23.35 15.51
CA ILE A 399 -15.85 -22.72 16.52
C ILE A 399 -15.02 -22.38 17.77
N GLU A 400 -15.32 -21.27 18.43
CA GLU A 400 -14.65 -20.86 19.67
C GLU A 400 -15.61 -20.20 20.67
N ASN A 401 -15.12 -19.99 21.89
CA ASN A 401 -15.78 -19.28 22.98
C ASN A 401 -17.09 -19.94 23.43
N LEU A 402 -17.09 -21.28 23.52
CA LEU A 402 -18.15 -22.06 24.16
C LEU A 402 -17.55 -22.85 25.34
N PRO A 403 -18.29 -23.03 26.46
CA PRO A 403 -17.73 -23.57 27.70
C PRO A 403 -17.22 -25.00 27.59
N PHE A 404 -17.92 -25.84 26.82
CA PHE A 404 -17.57 -27.26 26.65
C PHE A 404 -16.40 -27.48 25.69
N LEU A 405 -15.94 -26.43 25.00
CA LEU A 405 -14.73 -26.47 24.17
C LEU A 405 -13.47 -26.19 24.99
N LEU A 406 -13.59 -25.94 26.31
CA LEU A 406 -12.42 -25.83 27.17
C LEU A 406 -11.96 -27.24 27.53
N ASP A 407 -11.38 -27.93 26.57
CA ASP A 407 -11.03 -29.34 26.65
C ASP A 407 -9.56 -29.62 26.31
N SER A 408 -8.77 -28.58 25.98
CA SER A 408 -7.34 -28.69 25.69
C SER A 408 -6.44 -27.76 26.52
N PRO A 409 -5.17 -28.13 26.77
CA PRO A 409 -4.21 -27.24 27.43
C PRO A 409 -3.89 -25.99 26.61
N GLY A 410 -3.74 -24.84 27.28
CA GLY A 410 -3.46 -23.54 26.66
C GLY A 410 -4.70 -22.70 26.38
N GLU A 411 -5.86 -23.10 26.91
CA GLU A 411 -7.14 -22.49 26.62
C GLU A 411 -7.80 -21.83 27.84
N PHE A 412 -8.73 -20.92 27.58
CA PHE A 412 -9.58 -20.31 28.60
C PHE A 412 -11.00 -20.03 28.11
N TYR A 413 -11.91 -19.89 29.06
CA TYR A 413 -13.31 -19.49 28.83
C TYR A 413 -13.79 -18.53 29.93
N PHE A 414 -14.64 -17.58 29.58
CA PHE A 414 -15.27 -16.69 30.55
C PHE A 414 -16.79 -16.91 30.62
N SER A 415 -17.28 -17.29 31.81
CA SER A 415 -18.71 -17.39 32.07
C SER A 415 -19.27 -16.05 32.54
N LYS A 416 -19.97 -15.35 31.64
CA LYS A 416 -20.61 -14.06 31.93
C LYS A 416 -21.64 -14.15 33.07
N ASP A 417 -22.45 -15.20 33.06
CA ASP A 417 -23.55 -15.36 34.04
C ASP A 417 -23.02 -15.63 35.44
N ARG A 418 -21.90 -16.37 35.54
CA ARG A 418 -21.26 -16.68 36.82
C ARG A 418 -20.22 -15.65 37.24
N LYS A 419 -19.80 -14.77 36.33
CA LYS A 419 -18.63 -13.89 36.46
C LYS A 419 -17.37 -14.67 36.89
N LYS A 420 -17.09 -15.77 36.19
CA LYS A 420 -15.93 -16.64 36.46
C LYS A 420 -15.08 -16.82 35.21
N LEU A 421 -13.76 -16.76 35.41
CA LEU A 421 -12.77 -17.20 34.43
C LEU A 421 -12.47 -18.67 34.67
N PHE A 422 -12.43 -19.45 33.60
CA PHE A 422 -12.02 -20.85 33.57
C PHE A 422 -10.77 -20.98 32.71
N VAL A 423 -9.80 -21.77 33.14
CA VAL A 423 -8.53 -21.95 32.43
C VAL A 423 -8.02 -23.39 32.53
N ARG A 424 -7.36 -23.83 31.47
CA ARG A 424 -6.52 -25.03 31.46
C ARG A 424 -5.17 -24.63 30.87
N LEU A 425 -4.17 -24.43 31.71
CA LEU A 425 -2.85 -23.94 31.25
C LEU A 425 -2.08 -25.02 30.47
N SER A 426 -1.12 -24.59 29.64
CA SER A 426 -0.26 -25.51 28.89
C SER A 426 0.47 -26.48 29.82
N GLY A 427 0.52 -27.75 29.44
CA GLY A 427 1.10 -28.81 30.28
C GLY A 427 0.31 -29.10 31.56
N ASP A 428 -0.94 -28.63 31.66
CA ASP A 428 -1.83 -28.82 32.81
C ASP A 428 -1.25 -28.31 34.14
N GLN A 429 -0.43 -27.25 34.06
CA GLN A 429 0.18 -26.62 35.23
C GLN A 429 -0.84 -25.92 36.14
N ASP A 430 -0.50 -25.78 37.43
CA ASP A 430 -1.32 -25.08 38.42
C ASP A 430 -1.27 -23.55 38.17
N PRO A 431 -2.40 -22.91 37.84
CA PRO A 431 -2.45 -21.47 37.57
C PRO A 431 -2.15 -20.60 38.79
N ASN A 432 -2.18 -21.12 40.02
CA ASN A 432 -1.71 -20.40 41.20
C ASN A 432 -0.18 -20.19 41.21
N THR A 433 0.56 -20.89 40.35
CA THR A 433 2.02 -20.71 40.19
C THR A 433 2.37 -19.80 39.01
N ALA A 434 1.38 -19.43 38.18
CA ALA A 434 1.56 -18.62 36.99
C ALA A 434 1.21 -17.14 37.23
N HIS A 435 1.79 -16.25 36.43
CA HIS A 435 1.37 -14.85 36.39
C HIS A 435 0.40 -14.66 35.22
N LEU A 436 -0.89 -14.56 35.54
CA LEU A 436 -1.95 -14.41 34.55
C LEU A 436 -2.53 -12.99 34.52
N GLU A 437 -2.74 -12.49 33.31
CA GLU A 437 -3.37 -11.19 33.04
C GLU A 437 -4.51 -11.33 32.05
N ALA A 438 -5.66 -10.72 32.34
CA ALA A 438 -6.83 -10.73 31.46
C ALA A 438 -7.02 -9.34 30.82
N GLY A 439 -7.44 -9.32 29.56
CA GLY A 439 -7.74 -8.07 28.84
C GLY A 439 -8.83 -7.26 29.53
N ASP A 440 -8.63 -5.94 29.63
CA ASP A 440 -9.58 -5.00 30.22
C ASP A 440 -10.11 -4.02 29.15
N GLU A 441 -9.22 -3.20 28.60
CA GLU A 441 -9.54 -2.17 27.60
C GLU A 441 -9.10 -2.57 26.19
N ASN A 442 -9.79 -2.06 25.18
CA ASN A 442 -9.52 -2.40 23.77
C ASN A 442 -8.43 -1.51 23.13
N VAL A 443 -8.14 -0.35 23.73
CA VAL A 443 -7.14 0.61 23.23
C VAL A 443 -6.12 0.90 24.33
N ILE A 444 -4.83 0.94 23.99
CA ILE A 444 -3.76 1.23 24.96
C ILE A 444 -3.44 2.73 24.99
N LEU A 445 -3.22 3.36 23.83
CA LEU A 445 -2.93 4.78 23.70
C LEU A 445 -3.83 5.44 22.65
N SER A 446 -4.56 6.47 23.05
CA SER A 446 -5.40 7.29 22.17
C SER A 446 -4.84 8.70 22.03
N ILE A 447 -4.65 9.15 20.80
CA ILE A 447 -4.20 10.49 20.43
C ILE A 447 -5.28 11.10 19.54
N HIS A 448 -6.02 12.06 20.08
CA HIS A 448 -7.11 12.72 19.35
C HIS A 448 -6.87 14.23 19.27
N GLY A 449 -6.74 14.75 18.05
CA GLY A 449 -6.60 16.18 17.83
C GLY A 449 -5.29 16.78 18.36
N GLN A 450 -4.24 15.96 18.53
CA GLN A 450 -2.96 16.39 19.11
C GLN A 450 -1.82 16.36 18.09
N SER A 451 -0.75 17.07 18.42
CA SER A 451 0.43 17.20 17.56
C SER A 451 1.76 17.12 18.31
N HIS A 452 2.84 16.85 17.58
CA HIS A 452 4.21 16.83 18.08
C HIS A 452 4.39 15.89 19.27
N ILE A 453 4.10 14.60 19.04
CA ILE A 453 4.25 13.52 20.04
C ILE A 453 5.15 12.44 19.47
N SER A 454 6.17 12.04 20.24
CA SER A 454 7.05 10.93 19.91
C SER A 454 6.91 9.79 20.91
N ILE A 455 6.64 8.59 20.41
CA ILE A 455 6.52 7.36 21.18
C ILE A 455 7.69 6.48 20.80
N GLU A 456 8.59 6.22 21.74
CA GLU A 456 9.94 5.75 21.43
C GLU A 456 10.39 4.64 22.38
N ASN A 457 10.91 3.54 21.87
CA ASN A 457 11.58 2.51 22.69
C ASN A 457 10.68 1.89 23.79
N LEU A 458 9.41 1.63 23.47
CA LEU A 458 8.42 0.99 24.36
C LEU A 458 7.94 -0.35 23.77
N HIS A 459 7.43 -1.24 24.63
CA HIS A 459 6.78 -2.48 24.22
C HIS A 459 5.28 -2.42 24.49
N PHE A 460 4.44 -2.47 23.46
CA PHE A 460 2.99 -2.58 23.57
C PHE A 460 2.56 -4.04 23.46
N ALA A 461 1.75 -4.50 24.41
CA ALA A 461 1.19 -5.84 24.40
C ALA A 461 -0.14 -5.86 25.17
N GLY A 462 -0.94 -6.91 25.01
CA GLY A 462 -2.06 -7.18 25.90
C GLY A 462 -3.17 -6.13 25.89
N ALA A 463 -4.05 -6.21 24.90
CA ALA A 463 -5.34 -5.52 24.90
C ALA A 463 -6.49 -6.55 24.98
N ASN A 464 -7.68 -6.09 25.33
CA ASN A 464 -8.89 -6.88 25.19
C ASN A 464 -9.37 -6.89 23.72
N GLU A 465 -10.23 -7.85 23.38
CA GLU A 465 -10.89 -7.88 22.08
C GLU A 465 -12.32 -7.35 22.15
N ILE A 466 -12.76 -6.70 21.07
CA ILE A 466 -14.16 -6.32 20.87
C ILE A 466 -15.06 -7.57 20.71
N PRO A 467 -16.35 -7.50 21.08
CA PRO A 467 -17.28 -8.60 20.86
C PRO A 467 -17.60 -8.78 19.37
N ILE A 468 -17.48 -10.02 18.88
CA ILE A 468 -18.15 -10.45 17.65
C ILE A 468 -19.62 -10.69 18.01
N ALA A 469 -20.46 -9.72 17.68
CA ALA A 469 -21.88 -9.75 18.01
C ALA A 469 -22.73 -9.20 16.86
N GLU A 470 -23.93 -9.77 16.72
CA GLU A 470 -24.94 -9.27 15.80
C GLU A 470 -25.27 -7.81 16.15
N ASN A 471 -25.23 -6.92 15.16
CA ASN A 471 -25.49 -5.47 15.30
C ASN A 471 -24.44 -4.65 16.10
N SER A 472 -23.21 -5.15 16.26
CA SER A 472 -22.12 -4.37 16.88
C SER A 472 -21.43 -3.43 15.86
N ALA A 473 -21.59 -2.12 16.05
CA ALA A 473 -20.89 -1.11 15.26
C ALA A 473 -19.35 -1.20 15.43
N GLU A 474 -18.89 -1.66 16.60
CA GLU A 474 -17.47 -1.85 16.91
C GLU A 474 -16.88 -2.99 16.06
N TYR A 475 -17.55 -4.16 16.06
CA TYR A 475 -17.16 -5.32 15.25
C TYR A 475 -17.12 -4.99 13.76
N TRP A 476 -18.02 -4.12 13.30
CA TRP A 476 -18.04 -3.74 11.90
C TRP A 476 -16.73 -3.07 11.45
N ARG A 477 -16.01 -2.39 12.36
CA ARG A 477 -14.71 -1.74 12.10
C ARG A 477 -13.76 -1.89 13.28
N GLY A 478 -13.25 -3.09 13.49
CA GLY A 478 -12.50 -3.36 14.71
C GLY A 478 -11.33 -2.43 14.97
N GLY A 479 -10.55 -2.09 13.94
CA GLY A 479 -9.40 -1.18 14.08
C GLY A 479 -9.73 0.22 14.61
N LEU A 480 -10.97 0.70 14.48
CA LEU A 480 -11.40 1.98 15.07
C LEU A 480 -11.65 1.91 16.58
N HIS A 481 -11.81 0.70 17.12
CA HIS A 481 -12.22 0.47 18.51
C HIS A 481 -11.27 -0.45 19.26
N ASN A 482 -10.23 -0.98 18.59
CA ASN A 482 -9.32 -1.97 19.13
C ASN A 482 -7.95 -1.82 18.48
N SER A 483 -6.95 -1.33 19.20
CA SER A 483 -5.58 -1.15 18.68
C SER A 483 -4.61 -0.75 19.80
N ALA A 484 -3.31 -0.98 19.61
CA ALA A 484 -2.32 -0.44 20.53
C ALA A 484 -2.32 1.10 20.54
N ILE A 485 -2.26 1.72 19.36
CA ILE A 485 -2.19 3.18 19.23
C ILE A 485 -3.25 3.67 18.25
N GLN A 486 -4.08 4.62 18.67
CA GLN A 486 -5.03 5.34 17.80
C GLN A 486 -4.59 6.78 17.60
N ILE A 487 -4.54 7.21 16.33
CA ILE A 487 -4.27 8.60 15.93
C ILE A 487 -5.50 9.12 15.19
N SER A 488 -6.20 10.10 15.75
CA SER A 488 -7.48 10.54 15.17
C SER A 488 -7.73 12.04 15.23
N GLY A 489 -8.71 12.50 14.43
CA GLY A 489 -9.04 13.92 14.32
C GLY A 489 -7.98 14.70 13.55
N ASN A 490 -7.79 15.97 13.92
CA ASN A 490 -6.71 16.82 13.43
C ASN A 490 -5.39 16.48 14.14
N ALA A 491 -4.60 15.57 13.58
CA ALA A 491 -3.36 15.10 14.19
C ALA A 491 -2.16 15.40 13.30
N SER A 492 -1.05 15.86 13.89
CA SER A 492 0.16 16.09 13.10
C SER A 492 1.47 15.83 13.83
N HIS A 493 2.53 15.49 13.09
CA HIS A 493 3.87 15.27 13.64
C HIS A 493 3.88 14.23 14.78
N ILE A 494 3.28 13.07 14.52
CA ILE A 494 3.26 11.94 15.45
C ILE A 494 4.23 10.89 14.95
N SER A 495 5.19 10.51 15.78
CA SER A 495 6.20 9.49 15.45
C SER A 495 6.12 8.30 16.41
N VAL A 496 6.11 7.08 15.86
CA VAL A 496 6.22 5.82 16.61
C VAL A 496 7.51 5.12 16.18
N ASN A 497 8.49 5.04 17.07
CA ASN A 497 9.84 4.63 16.71
C ASN A 497 10.45 3.62 17.69
N PHE A 498 11.23 2.66 17.21
CA PHE A 498 11.95 1.66 18.04
C PHE A 498 11.06 0.88 19.01
N CYS A 499 9.77 0.73 18.71
CA CYS A 499 8.82 0.06 19.57
C CYS A 499 8.60 -1.41 19.17
N ASN A 500 8.24 -2.22 20.17
CA ASN A 500 7.81 -3.61 19.99
C ASN A 500 6.29 -3.70 20.17
N PHE A 501 5.61 -4.46 19.31
CA PHE A 501 4.17 -4.72 19.37
C PHE A 501 3.94 -6.22 19.30
N THR A 502 3.34 -6.81 20.33
CA THR A 502 3.15 -8.27 20.39
C THR A 502 1.78 -8.67 20.93
N ASN A 503 1.14 -9.70 20.36
CA ASN A 503 -0.11 -10.27 20.85
C ASN A 503 -1.24 -9.23 20.93
N LEU A 504 -1.48 -8.48 19.86
CA LEU A 504 -2.42 -7.36 19.82
C LEU A 504 -3.49 -7.56 18.74
N PRO A 505 -4.74 -7.12 18.96
CA PRO A 505 -5.75 -7.12 17.92
C PRO A 505 -5.36 -6.30 16.70
N PHE A 506 -4.84 -5.08 16.90
CA PHE A 506 -4.30 -4.20 15.86
C PHE A 506 -3.13 -3.40 16.43
N GLY A 507 -2.18 -2.98 15.59
CA GLY A 507 -1.05 -2.15 16.01
C GLY A 507 -1.39 -0.66 16.03
N VAL A 508 -0.89 0.09 15.03
CA VAL A 508 -1.08 1.55 14.91
C VAL A 508 -2.14 1.86 13.87
N ILE A 509 -3.21 2.57 14.26
CA ILE A 509 -4.34 2.89 13.37
C ILE A 509 -4.61 4.40 13.38
N SER A 510 -4.76 5.00 12.20
CA SER A 510 -5.23 6.39 12.05
C SER A 510 -6.57 6.52 11.33
N PHE A 511 -7.34 7.55 11.70
CA PHE A 511 -8.63 7.89 11.07
C PHE A 511 -9.13 9.28 11.48
N CYS A 512 -9.79 9.99 10.57
CA CYS A 512 -10.56 11.20 10.89
C CYS A 512 -11.81 10.85 11.71
N SER A 513 -12.41 11.82 12.40
CA SER A 513 -13.68 11.68 13.10
C SER A 513 -14.86 11.52 12.14
N ASP A 514 -16.09 11.51 12.68
CA ASP A 514 -17.31 11.47 11.87
C ASP A 514 -17.66 12.82 11.19
N GLN A 515 -16.86 13.88 11.41
CA GLN A 515 -16.90 15.16 10.69
C GLN A 515 -15.60 15.41 9.90
N PRO A 516 -15.21 14.53 8.98
CA PRO A 516 -13.84 14.51 8.44
C PRO A 516 -13.52 15.67 7.49
N GLU A 517 -14.51 16.44 7.01
CA GLU A 517 -14.36 17.49 5.99
C GLU A 517 -13.43 18.66 6.35
N SER A 518 -13.15 18.84 7.64
CA SER A 518 -12.22 19.85 8.14
C SER A 518 -10.95 19.25 8.73
N GLU A 519 -10.78 17.94 8.61
CA GLU A 519 -9.73 17.21 9.32
C GLU A 519 -8.56 16.81 8.42
N VAL A 520 -7.37 17.02 8.95
CA VAL A 520 -6.10 16.65 8.33
C VAL A 520 -5.30 15.82 9.31
N ILE A 521 -4.86 14.66 8.85
CA ILE A 521 -3.82 13.86 9.50
C ILE A 521 -2.56 14.03 8.66
N GLU A 522 -1.51 14.61 9.24
CA GLU A 522 -0.28 14.89 8.49
C GLU A 522 1.01 14.65 9.26
N HIS A 523 2.10 14.33 8.55
CA HIS A 523 3.41 14.04 9.14
C HIS A 523 3.33 12.93 10.18
N ILE A 524 2.81 11.77 9.78
CA ILE A 524 2.73 10.57 10.63
C ILE A 524 3.82 9.60 10.19
N ALA A 525 4.69 9.25 11.13
CA ALA A 525 5.81 8.34 10.90
C ALA A 525 5.73 7.12 11.82
N VAL A 526 5.80 5.92 11.23
CA VAL A 526 5.94 4.66 11.98
C VAL A 526 7.19 3.98 11.48
N GLU A 527 8.26 4.02 12.28
CA GLU A 527 9.61 3.68 11.84
C GLU A 527 10.35 2.74 12.80
N ASN A 528 11.21 1.86 12.28
CA ASN A 528 12.10 0.99 13.07
C ASN A 528 11.37 0.16 14.15
N ASN A 529 10.12 -0.25 13.90
CA ASN A 529 9.34 -1.01 14.86
C ASN A 529 9.31 -2.50 14.52
N ARG A 530 9.02 -3.34 15.53
CA ARG A 530 8.75 -4.76 15.35
C ARG A 530 7.32 -5.09 15.75
N PHE A 531 6.62 -5.78 14.87
CA PHE A 531 5.25 -6.27 15.06
C PHE A 531 5.25 -7.80 14.95
N GLU A 532 4.74 -8.46 15.97
CA GLU A 532 4.68 -9.92 16.06
C GLU A 532 3.28 -10.34 16.52
N ASP A 533 2.65 -11.29 15.84
CA ASP A 533 1.32 -11.79 16.19
C ASP A 533 0.28 -10.66 16.39
N ILE A 534 -0.02 -10.00 15.27
CA ILE A 534 -1.06 -8.97 15.22
C ILE A 534 -2.31 -9.55 14.55
N GLY A 535 -3.42 -9.60 15.27
CA GLY A 535 -4.65 -10.24 14.79
C GLY A 535 -5.15 -9.67 13.46
N GLY A 536 -5.16 -8.34 13.34
CA GLY A 536 -5.45 -7.57 12.14
C GLY A 536 -4.20 -6.90 11.56
N SER A 537 -4.33 -5.65 11.13
CA SER A 537 -3.21 -4.86 10.58
C SER A 537 -2.20 -4.45 11.65
N ALA A 538 -0.91 -4.59 11.32
CA ALA A 538 0.18 -4.02 12.10
C ALA A 538 0.13 -2.48 12.05
N VAL A 539 -0.02 -1.91 10.85
CA VAL A 539 -0.20 -0.47 10.66
C VAL A 539 -1.28 -0.18 9.62
N THR A 540 -2.21 0.71 9.94
CA THR A 540 -3.09 1.35 8.96
C THR A 540 -3.07 2.86 9.16
N LEU A 541 -2.48 3.60 8.23
CA LEU A 541 -2.59 5.05 8.15
C LEU A 541 -3.66 5.40 7.13
N SER A 542 -4.74 6.02 7.58
CA SER A 542 -5.88 6.40 6.76
C SER A 542 -6.54 7.66 7.30
N ALA A 543 -7.17 8.43 6.42
CA ALA A 543 -8.13 9.47 6.81
C ALA A 543 -9.56 8.91 6.91
N ILE A 544 -10.08 8.31 5.84
CA ILE A 544 -11.53 8.02 5.73
C ILE A 544 -11.91 6.55 5.52
N SER A 545 -10.97 5.69 5.12
CA SER A 545 -11.27 4.33 4.65
C SER A 545 -12.01 3.46 5.69
N ARG A 546 -11.79 3.70 6.98
CA ARG A 546 -12.43 2.98 8.09
C ARG A 546 -13.77 3.62 8.54
N LEU A 547 -14.14 4.79 8.01
CA LEU A 547 -15.36 5.53 8.38
C LEU A 547 -16.63 5.00 7.72
N ARG A 548 -17.79 5.55 8.14
CA ARG A 548 -19.10 4.95 7.80
C ARG A 548 -19.38 5.15 6.33
N SER A 549 -20.00 4.16 5.68
CA SER A 549 -20.43 4.32 4.28
C SER A 549 -21.24 5.59 4.11
N GLY A 550 -22.15 5.92 5.03
CA GLY A 550 -22.85 7.22 5.04
C GLY A 550 -21.92 8.44 5.12
N VAL A 551 -20.80 8.38 5.87
CA VAL A 551 -19.82 9.48 5.91
C VAL A 551 -19.04 9.56 4.60
N ARG A 552 -18.57 8.41 4.08
CA ARG A 552 -17.84 8.30 2.80
C ARG A 552 -18.70 8.70 1.59
N ASN A 553 -20.00 8.37 1.62
CA ASN A 553 -20.94 8.59 0.53
C ASN A 553 -21.58 9.98 0.57
N ASN A 554 -21.57 10.68 1.71
CA ASN A 554 -22.15 12.03 1.84
C ASN A 554 -21.18 13.15 1.44
N GLY A 555 -20.03 12.83 0.85
CA GLY A 555 -19.11 13.85 0.35
C GLY A 555 -18.15 14.46 1.37
N LYS A 556 -18.12 13.97 2.63
CA LYS A 556 -17.20 14.46 3.65
C LYS A 556 -15.84 13.77 3.50
N VAL A 557 -14.77 14.54 3.28
CA VAL A 557 -13.41 14.00 3.04
C VAL A 557 -12.41 14.62 4.01
N GLY A 558 -11.74 13.77 4.78
CA GLY A 558 -10.53 14.14 5.52
C GLY A 558 -9.29 13.83 4.70
N ARG A 559 -8.16 14.46 5.01
CA ARG A 559 -6.93 14.34 4.24
C ARG A 559 -5.85 13.61 5.03
N LEU A 560 -5.13 12.72 4.36
CA LEU A 560 -3.89 12.14 4.84
C LEU A 560 -2.73 12.69 3.99
N ARG A 561 -1.77 13.37 4.63
CA ARG A 561 -0.60 13.95 3.97
C ARG A 561 0.67 13.51 4.70
N HIS A 562 1.78 13.32 3.99
CA HIS A 562 3.09 12.96 4.58
C HIS A 562 3.02 11.75 5.52
N ALA A 563 2.67 10.59 4.97
CA ALA A 563 2.66 9.33 5.70
C ALA A 563 3.94 8.52 5.43
N VAL A 564 4.64 8.10 6.48
CA VAL A 564 5.91 7.36 6.38
C VAL A 564 5.81 6.03 7.11
N LEU A 565 6.12 4.93 6.42
CA LEU A 565 6.31 3.61 6.99
C LEU A 565 7.71 3.11 6.60
N LYS A 566 8.67 3.15 7.53
CA LYS A 566 10.07 2.85 7.21
C LYS A 566 10.71 1.85 8.17
N ASN A 567 11.52 0.93 7.66
CA ASN A 567 12.29 -0.01 8.50
C ASN A 567 11.43 -0.81 9.50
N ASN A 568 10.16 -1.10 9.23
CA ASN A 568 9.37 -1.92 10.15
C ASN A 568 9.52 -3.41 9.83
N VAL A 569 9.55 -4.25 10.86
CA VAL A 569 9.51 -5.71 10.73
C VAL A 569 8.16 -6.20 11.20
N VAL A 570 7.41 -6.85 10.33
CA VAL A 570 6.11 -7.45 10.63
C VAL A 570 6.17 -8.95 10.40
N ASN A 571 5.90 -9.74 11.42
CA ASN A 571 5.74 -11.18 11.30
C ASN A 571 4.37 -11.58 11.83
N MET A 572 3.66 -12.40 11.04
CA MET A 572 2.35 -12.95 11.39
C MET A 572 1.30 -11.86 11.70
N SER A 573 0.70 -11.32 10.64
CA SER A 573 -0.33 -10.28 10.75
C SER A 573 -1.59 -10.64 9.96
N GLY A 574 -2.76 -10.30 10.50
CA GLY A 574 -4.05 -10.36 9.81
C GLY A 574 -4.78 -11.72 9.87
N LEU A 575 -4.22 -12.70 10.57
CA LEU A 575 -4.75 -14.07 10.63
C LEU A 575 -5.92 -14.25 11.62
N ARG A 576 -6.22 -13.24 12.45
CA ARG A 576 -7.39 -13.20 13.36
C ARG A 576 -8.21 -11.93 13.10
N ARG A 577 -9.07 -12.03 12.09
CA ARG A 577 -9.87 -10.93 11.55
C ARG A 577 -10.97 -10.44 12.48
N LEU A 578 -10.69 -9.44 13.30
CA LEU A 578 -11.67 -8.80 14.21
C LEU A 578 -12.40 -7.62 13.56
N SER A 579 -12.74 -7.72 12.28
CA SER A 579 -13.48 -6.67 11.58
C SER A 579 -14.34 -7.23 10.47
N LEU A 580 -15.61 -6.85 10.41
CA LEU A 580 -16.49 -7.23 9.30
C LEU A 580 -16.09 -6.51 8.00
N TRP A 581 -15.85 -5.20 8.07
CA TRP A 581 -15.47 -4.36 6.93
C TRP A 581 -13.99 -3.99 6.94
N GLY A 582 -13.44 -3.73 5.77
CA GLY A 582 -12.00 -3.50 5.58
C GLY A 582 -11.22 -4.81 5.41
N PHE A 583 -9.93 -4.65 5.15
CA PHE A 583 -8.99 -5.71 4.86
C PHE A 583 -7.83 -5.65 5.87
N ASP A 584 -7.32 -6.81 6.26
CA ASP A 584 -6.27 -6.93 7.27
C ASP A 584 -4.93 -7.19 6.58
N HIS A 585 -4.44 -6.15 5.89
CA HIS A 585 -3.09 -6.07 5.34
C HIS A 585 -2.10 -5.72 6.44
N ALA A 586 -0.82 -6.08 6.30
CA ALA A 586 0.18 -5.81 7.33
C ALA A 586 0.50 -4.32 7.45
N LEU A 587 1.00 -3.70 6.38
CA LEU A 587 1.31 -2.28 6.30
C LEU A 587 0.43 -1.60 5.25
N CYS A 588 -0.45 -0.72 5.71
CA CYS A 588 -1.49 -0.11 4.87
C CYS A 588 -1.47 1.41 4.97
N ILE A 589 -1.34 2.09 3.84
CA ILE A 589 -1.58 3.53 3.69
C ILE A 589 -2.78 3.73 2.77
N VAL A 590 -3.79 4.48 3.21
CA VAL A 590 -5.00 4.72 2.43
C VAL A 590 -5.28 6.22 2.29
N ASP A 591 -5.47 6.66 1.04
CA ASP A 591 -5.82 8.03 0.66
C ASP A 591 -4.70 9.05 0.93
N ALA A 592 -3.43 8.64 0.88
CA ALA A 592 -2.30 9.53 1.12
C ALA A 592 -1.87 10.30 -0.13
N GLU A 593 -1.77 11.61 -0.01
CA GLU A 593 -1.29 12.48 -1.09
C GLU A 593 0.22 12.35 -1.29
N LEU A 594 0.97 12.34 -0.20
CA LEU A 594 2.41 12.18 -0.16
C LEU A 594 2.76 11.06 0.81
N SER A 595 3.43 10.01 0.34
CA SER A 595 3.86 8.92 1.20
C SER A 595 5.17 8.27 0.78
N GLU A 596 5.87 7.71 1.76
CA GLU A 596 7.05 6.86 1.57
C GLU A 596 6.88 5.57 2.38
N VAL A 597 6.91 4.43 1.69
CA VAL A 597 6.91 3.10 2.29
C VAL A 597 8.19 2.39 1.89
N ALA A 598 9.14 2.29 2.81
CA ALA A 598 10.48 1.87 2.47
C ALA A 598 11.14 0.94 3.48
N TYR A 599 11.97 0.01 2.99
CA TYR A 599 12.84 -0.82 3.83
C TYR A 599 12.09 -1.67 4.89
N ASN A 600 10.79 -1.93 4.68
CA ASN A 600 10.02 -2.77 5.59
C ASN A 600 10.20 -4.25 5.23
N ILE A 601 10.14 -5.11 6.23
CA ILE A 601 10.12 -6.57 6.06
C ILE A 601 8.78 -7.08 6.57
N THR A 602 8.04 -7.79 5.74
CA THR A 602 6.80 -8.46 6.17
C THR A 602 6.87 -9.94 5.84
N LYS A 603 6.54 -10.80 6.81
CA LYS A 603 6.56 -12.24 6.67
C LYS A 603 5.24 -12.85 7.15
N ARG A 604 4.71 -13.81 6.40
CA ARG A 604 3.51 -14.59 6.74
C ARG A 604 2.29 -13.72 7.05
N THR A 605 1.82 -13.00 6.06
CA THR A 605 0.67 -12.06 6.21
C THR A 605 -0.60 -12.64 5.60
N ALA A 606 -1.73 -12.44 6.27
CA ALA A 606 -3.04 -12.88 5.77
C ALA A 606 -3.40 -12.17 4.45
N GLY A 607 -3.19 -10.85 4.41
CA GLY A 607 -3.31 -10.01 3.22
C GLY A 607 -1.97 -9.66 2.57
N ALA A 608 -2.00 -8.61 1.75
CA ALA A 608 -0.79 -7.96 1.25
C ALA A 608 0.17 -7.59 2.41
N GLY A 609 1.47 -7.71 2.15
CA GLY A 609 2.50 -7.22 3.06
C GLY A 609 2.51 -5.70 3.09
N VAL A 610 2.50 -5.08 1.91
CA VAL A 610 2.40 -3.63 1.73
C VAL A 610 1.25 -3.30 0.79
N ILE A 611 0.42 -2.34 1.17
CA ILE A 611 -0.58 -1.75 0.27
C ILE A 611 -0.67 -0.25 0.46
N VAL A 612 -0.69 0.47 -0.66
CA VAL A 612 -0.80 1.93 -0.69
C VAL A 612 -1.91 2.33 -1.65
N PHE A 613 -2.81 3.19 -1.19
CA PHE A 613 -3.86 3.80 -2.02
C PHE A 613 -3.57 5.29 -2.15
N GLY A 614 -3.40 5.73 -3.39
CA GLY A 614 -3.54 7.14 -3.72
C GLY A 614 -4.97 7.63 -3.54
N PRO A 615 -5.19 8.91 -3.18
CA PRO A 615 -6.53 9.49 -3.18
C PRO A 615 -7.10 9.53 -4.62
N PRO A 616 -8.31 9.01 -4.87
CA PRO A 616 -8.98 9.19 -6.15
C PRO A 616 -9.68 10.56 -6.21
N TYR A 617 -9.78 11.16 -7.41
CA TYR A 617 -10.61 12.37 -7.60
C TYR A 617 -12.11 12.06 -7.52
N PHE A 618 -12.53 10.88 -8.00
CA PHE A 618 -13.93 10.48 -8.06
C PHE A 618 -14.28 9.55 -6.90
N ASN A 619 -15.52 9.63 -6.41
CA ASN A 619 -16.01 8.65 -5.45
C ASN A 619 -16.29 7.31 -6.16
N GLN A 620 -15.56 6.27 -5.78
CA GLN A 620 -15.77 4.92 -6.28
C GLN A 620 -17.11 4.28 -5.83
N TYR A 621 -17.81 4.87 -4.86
CA TYR A 621 -19.01 4.30 -4.22
C TYR A 621 -20.31 5.12 -4.37
N GLY A 622 -20.34 6.21 -5.15
CA GLY A 622 -21.57 7.00 -5.38
C GLY A 622 -21.34 8.41 -5.94
N ASP A 623 -22.39 9.23 -5.91
CA ASP A 623 -22.34 10.65 -6.33
C ASP A 623 -21.76 11.55 -5.21
N GLY A 624 -20.65 12.26 -5.50
CA GLY A 624 -19.90 13.18 -4.60
C GLY A 624 -18.88 12.45 -3.70
N PRO A 625 -17.77 13.04 -3.19
CA PRO A 625 -17.14 14.35 -3.43
C PRO A 625 -15.95 14.25 -4.42
N ARG A 626 -15.35 15.41 -4.71
CA ARG A 626 -14.21 15.57 -5.62
C ARG A 626 -13.02 16.19 -4.88
N LEU A 627 -12.17 15.36 -4.28
CA LEU A 627 -10.98 15.84 -3.59
C LEU A 627 -10.01 16.40 -4.65
N ASN A 628 -9.75 17.69 -4.61
CA ASN A 628 -8.67 18.26 -5.41
C ASN A 628 -7.35 17.86 -4.77
N VAL A 629 -6.58 17.01 -5.46
CA VAL A 629 -5.27 16.52 -5.01
C VAL A 629 -4.23 17.23 -5.89
N PRO A 630 -3.79 18.44 -5.49
CA PRO A 630 -2.96 19.26 -6.35
C PRO A 630 -1.59 18.66 -6.59
N VAL A 631 -1.06 17.94 -5.61
CA VAL A 631 0.19 17.18 -5.68
C VAL A 631 -0.09 15.78 -5.16
N GLN A 632 0.43 14.79 -5.88
CA GLN A 632 0.40 13.41 -5.44
C GLN A 632 1.72 12.73 -5.77
N ARG A 633 2.29 12.02 -4.79
CA ARG A 633 3.57 11.33 -4.96
C ARG A 633 3.71 10.24 -3.91
N ASN A 634 3.71 8.99 -4.35
CA ASN A 634 3.80 7.82 -3.48
C ASN A 634 5.04 7.00 -3.83
N LEU A 635 5.96 6.87 -2.88
CA LEU A 635 7.20 6.10 -3.02
C LEU A 635 7.06 4.77 -2.28
N ILE A 636 7.32 3.66 -2.98
CA ILE A 636 7.26 2.31 -2.42
C ILE A 636 8.54 1.59 -2.83
N HIS A 637 9.52 1.48 -1.94
CA HIS A 637 10.81 0.95 -2.36
C HIS A 637 11.60 0.18 -1.31
N HIS A 638 12.45 -0.74 -1.77
CA HIS A 638 13.34 -1.50 -0.89
C HIS A 638 12.60 -2.33 0.18
N ASN A 639 11.31 -2.62 -0.01
CA ASN A 639 10.56 -3.48 0.91
C ASN A 639 10.78 -4.95 0.57
N TRP A 640 10.76 -5.81 1.59
CA TRP A 640 10.78 -7.27 1.47
C TRP A 640 9.45 -7.84 1.96
N VAL A 641 8.68 -8.47 1.06
CA VAL A 641 7.43 -9.15 1.39
C VAL A 641 7.55 -10.63 1.08
N GLU A 642 7.31 -11.48 2.07
CA GLU A 642 7.40 -12.93 1.94
C GLU A 642 6.19 -13.65 2.51
N ASP A 643 5.71 -14.68 1.81
CA ASP A 643 4.57 -15.52 2.22
C ASP A 643 3.34 -14.67 2.56
N SER A 644 2.92 -13.83 1.60
CA SER A 644 1.74 -12.98 1.74
C SER A 644 0.49 -13.61 1.11
N LEU A 645 -0.68 -13.04 1.40
CA LEU A 645 -1.96 -13.50 0.87
C LEU A 645 -2.31 -14.94 1.30
N LEU A 646 -1.97 -15.30 2.54
CA LEU A 646 -2.28 -16.62 3.11
C LEU A 646 -3.77 -16.78 3.47
N SER A 647 -4.51 -15.68 3.55
CA SER A 647 -5.95 -15.69 3.83
C SER A 647 -6.76 -14.62 3.10
N LEU A 648 -6.23 -14.08 2.01
CA LEU A 648 -6.91 -13.19 1.07
C LEU A 648 -6.42 -13.52 -0.34
N GLN A 649 -7.17 -13.08 -1.36
CA GLN A 649 -6.84 -13.24 -2.78
C GLN A 649 -7.21 -11.96 -3.53
N ASP A 650 -6.78 -11.81 -4.78
CA ASP A 650 -7.05 -10.62 -5.62
C ASP A 650 -6.30 -9.36 -5.13
N TYR A 651 -5.03 -9.56 -4.77
CA TYR A 651 -4.08 -8.51 -4.35
C TYR A 651 -2.67 -8.92 -4.74
N GLY A 652 -1.73 -7.97 -4.60
CA GLY A 652 -0.29 -8.22 -4.65
C GLY A 652 0.30 -8.40 -3.27
N GLY A 653 1.45 -9.09 -3.17
CA GLY A 653 2.29 -9.02 -1.97
C GLY A 653 2.65 -7.58 -1.65
N ILE A 654 2.94 -6.79 -2.69
CA ILE A 654 2.95 -5.33 -2.66
C ILE A 654 1.91 -4.81 -3.66
N SER A 655 1.08 -3.87 -3.22
CA SER A 655 -0.04 -3.35 -4.03
C SER A 655 -0.07 -1.83 -4.05
N TYR A 656 -0.40 -1.25 -5.21
CA TYR A 656 -0.65 0.17 -5.39
C TYR A 656 -2.00 0.44 -6.06
N TRP A 657 -2.81 1.31 -5.47
CA TRP A 657 -4.17 1.54 -5.93
C TRP A 657 -4.42 3.04 -6.21
N HIS A 658 -5.26 3.31 -7.20
CA HIS A 658 -5.69 4.65 -7.64
C HIS A 658 -4.57 5.52 -8.25
N GLY A 659 -4.71 6.85 -8.14
CA GLY A 659 -3.95 7.79 -8.95
C GLY A 659 -2.51 7.94 -8.55
N GLY A 660 -1.66 8.48 -9.41
CA GLY A 660 -0.22 8.69 -9.21
C GLY A 660 0.23 10.13 -9.52
N PRO A 661 1.53 10.37 -9.74
CA PRO A 661 2.56 9.34 -9.97
C PRO A 661 2.89 8.51 -8.72
N ALA A 662 3.07 7.21 -8.94
CA ALA A 662 3.62 6.27 -7.96
C ALA A 662 4.95 5.71 -8.45
N TYR A 663 5.91 5.61 -7.55
CA TYR A 663 7.26 5.10 -7.81
C TYR A 663 7.47 3.84 -7.00
N ILE A 664 7.52 2.68 -7.68
CA ILE A 664 7.60 1.36 -7.06
C ILE A 664 8.90 0.69 -7.51
N TYR A 665 9.92 0.67 -6.65
CA TYR A 665 11.24 0.20 -7.10
C TYR A 665 12.09 -0.51 -6.06
N ASN A 666 13.01 -1.36 -6.51
CA ASN A 666 13.91 -2.13 -5.64
C ASN A 666 13.19 -2.97 -4.57
N ASN A 667 11.92 -3.33 -4.77
CA ASN A 667 11.20 -4.18 -3.82
C ASN A 667 11.40 -5.65 -4.14
N VAL A 668 11.22 -6.48 -3.10
CA VAL A 668 11.21 -7.93 -3.18
C VAL A 668 9.83 -8.46 -2.76
N SER A 669 9.20 -9.24 -3.62
CA SER A 669 7.91 -9.91 -3.35
C SER A 669 8.05 -11.41 -3.61
N VAL A 670 8.07 -12.20 -2.53
CA VAL A 670 8.32 -13.64 -2.55
C VAL A 670 7.06 -14.39 -2.10
N ASN A 671 6.67 -15.36 -2.93
CA ASN A 671 5.57 -16.28 -2.69
C ASN A 671 4.23 -15.65 -2.23
N PRO A 672 3.65 -14.69 -2.99
CA PRO A 672 2.26 -14.29 -2.78
C PRO A 672 1.32 -15.40 -3.30
N VAL A 673 0.51 -16.00 -2.43
CA VAL A 673 -0.23 -17.25 -2.75
C VAL A 673 -1.67 -16.97 -3.22
N GLY A 674 -2.50 -16.38 -2.35
CA GLY A 674 -3.90 -16.13 -2.66
C GLY A 674 -4.77 -17.38 -2.81
N TYR A 675 -4.58 -18.39 -1.96
CA TYR A 675 -5.26 -19.69 -2.05
C TYR A 675 -6.78 -19.60 -1.83
N LYS A 676 -7.53 -20.28 -2.69
CA LYS A 676 -8.99 -20.36 -2.76
C LYS A 676 -9.45 -21.80 -2.63
N HIS A 677 -9.66 -22.24 -1.39
CA HIS A 677 -9.91 -23.63 -1.06
C HIS A 677 -11.17 -24.20 -1.72
N THR A 678 -12.30 -23.48 -1.67
CA THR A 678 -13.56 -23.94 -2.26
C THR A 678 -13.45 -24.06 -3.78
N HIS A 679 -12.67 -23.18 -4.43
CA HIS A 679 -12.42 -23.26 -5.87
C HIS A 679 -11.56 -24.48 -6.22
N HIS A 680 -10.53 -24.76 -5.42
CA HIS A 680 -9.71 -25.97 -5.56
C HIS A 680 -10.57 -27.24 -5.47
N ARG A 681 -11.40 -27.35 -4.42
CA ARG A 681 -12.27 -28.51 -4.18
C ARG A 681 -13.31 -28.72 -5.29
N LYS A 682 -13.76 -27.65 -5.94
CA LYS A 682 -14.74 -27.70 -7.05
C LYS A 682 -14.10 -27.91 -8.43
N LYS A 683 -12.77 -27.91 -8.54
CA LYS A 683 -12.07 -27.99 -9.83
C LYS A 683 -12.26 -29.39 -10.46
N ASN A 684 -13.21 -29.50 -11.38
CA ASN A 684 -13.47 -30.73 -12.17
C ASN A 684 -12.56 -30.88 -13.41
N GLY A 685 -11.32 -30.38 -13.36
CA GLY A 685 -10.34 -30.53 -14.44
C GLY A 685 -10.64 -29.75 -15.75
N LYS A 686 -11.48 -28.70 -15.72
CA LYS A 686 -12.02 -28.03 -16.93
C LYS A 686 -11.86 -26.49 -17.00
N SER A 687 -11.07 -25.83 -16.15
CA SER A 687 -11.01 -24.35 -16.24
C SER A 687 -10.06 -23.93 -17.37
N SER A 688 -10.60 -23.26 -18.39
CA SER A 688 -9.83 -22.55 -19.42
C SER A 688 -8.96 -21.43 -18.83
N ASP A 689 -9.26 -20.97 -17.61
CA ASP A 689 -8.52 -19.93 -16.91
C ASP A 689 -7.67 -20.49 -15.75
N CYS A 690 -6.52 -21.09 -16.08
CA CYS A 690 -5.76 -21.87 -15.08
C CYS A 690 -5.15 -21.00 -13.98
N TYR A 691 -4.64 -19.80 -14.32
CA TYR A 691 -3.87 -18.94 -13.40
C TYR A 691 -4.69 -18.34 -12.25
N ARG A 692 -6.03 -18.33 -12.34
CA ARG A 692 -6.93 -17.88 -11.26
C ARG A 692 -7.79 -18.98 -10.68
N SER A 693 -7.46 -20.24 -10.94
CA SER A 693 -8.31 -21.37 -10.54
C SER A 693 -8.37 -21.54 -9.02
N SER A 694 -7.32 -22.09 -8.41
CA SER A 694 -7.18 -22.27 -6.95
C SER A 694 -6.32 -21.22 -6.26
N CYS A 695 -5.54 -20.42 -6.97
CA CYS A 695 -4.74 -19.34 -6.39
C CYS A 695 -4.97 -18.04 -7.17
N PHE A 696 -4.93 -16.90 -6.48
CA PHE A 696 -4.87 -15.58 -7.12
C PHE A 696 -4.10 -14.58 -6.25
N GLY A 697 -2.83 -14.89 -6.01
CA GLY A 697 -1.85 -13.99 -5.41
C GLY A 697 -0.88 -13.45 -6.47
N VAL A 698 -0.56 -12.16 -6.37
CA VAL A 698 0.29 -11.44 -7.33
C VAL A 698 1.59 -10.93 -6.69
N GLY A 699 2.68 -10.89 -7.44
CA GLY A 699 3.93 -10.23 -7.01
C GLY A 699 3.72 -8.76 -6.66
N LEU A 700 3.45 -7.96 -7.69
CA LEU A 700 3.12 -6.54 -7.63
C LEU A 700 1.76 -6.28 -8.32
N TYR A 701 0.86 -5.57 -7.64
CA TYR A 701 -0.53 -5.38 -8.12
C TYR A 701 -0.91 -3.90 -8.19
N ALA A 702 -1.25 -3.43 -9.39
CA ALA A 702 -1.77 -2.11 -9.65
C ALA A 702 -3.29 -2.18 -9.92
N ASP A 703 -4.12 -1.72 -8.97
CA ASP A 703 -5.58 -1.65 -9.15
C ASP A 703 -6.05 -0.22 -9.27
N HIS A 704 -6.64 0.12 -10.40
CA HIS A 704 -6.81 1.52 -10.76
C HIS A 704 -5.50 2.30 -10.66
N GLY A 705 -4.34 1.65 -10.88
CA GLY A 705 -3.04 2.29 -10.85
C GLY A 705 -2.91 3.20 -12.06
N TYR A 706 -3.02 4.51 -11.84
CA TYR A 706 -2.88 5.51 -12.90
C TYR A 706 -1.54 6.21 -12.73
N LYS A 707 -0.69 6.16 -13.76
CA LYS A 707 0.67 6.69 -13.75
C LYS A 707 1.58 6.02 -12.70
N VAL A 708 1.99 4.79 -12.98
CA VAL A 708 2.89 4.01 -12.11
C VAL A 708 4.21 3.74 -12.81
N TYR A 709 5.32 4.06 -12.16
CA TYR A 709 6.66 3.65 -12.57
C TYR A 709 7.09 2.48 -11.68
N ALA A 710 7.21 1.28 -12.26
CA ALA A 710 7.59 0.06 -11.54
C ALA A 710 8.89 -0.49 -12.10
N PHE A 711 9.99 -0.44 -11.33
CA PHE A 711 11.30 -0.82 -11.84
C PHE A 711 12.26 -1.45 -10.85
N ASP A 712 13.18 -2.28 -11.34
CA ASP A 712 14.20 -2.97 -10.55
C ASP A 712 13.63 -3.76 -9.36
N ASN A 713 12.36 -4.21 -9.47
CA ASN A 713 11.75 -5.06 -8.46
C ASN A 713 12.02 -6.54 -8.78
N PHE A 714 12.18 -7.33 -7.72
CA PHE A 714 12.32 -8.78 -7.79
C PHE A 714 11.05 -9.46 -7.28
N MET A 715 10.39 -10.21 -8.14
CA MET A 715 9.20 -11.00 -7.83
C MET A 715 9.51 -12.47 -8.07
N SER A 716 9.29 -13.31 -7.06
CA SER A 716 9.53 -14.75 -7.19
C SER A 716 8.42 -15.59 -6.56
N GLY A 717 7.91 -16.55 -7.34
CA GLY A 717 7.06 -17.62 -6.84
C GLY A 717 7.82 -18.87 -6.41
N LYS A 718 7.20 -19.70 -5.56
CA LYS A 718 7.66 -21.09 -5.29
C LYS A 718 7.46 -21.98 -6.52
N THR A 719 6.38 -21.79 -7.26
CA THR A 719 6.09 -22.51 -8.51
C THR A 719 5.09 -21.74 -9.38
N SER A 720 5.28 -21.79 -10.70
CA SER A 720 4.33 -21.25 -11.69
C SER A 720 3.25 -22.24 -12.12
N ASP A 721 3.36 -23.51 -11.73
CA ASP A 721 2.53 -24.60 -12.24
C ASP A 721 1.08 -24.54 -11.70
N CYS A 722 0.16 -24.00 -12.51
CA CYS A 722 -1.25 -23.85 -12.19
C CYS A 722 -2.04 -25.19 -12.15
N SER A 723 -1.38 -26.32 -12.43
CA SER A 723 -1.95 -27.66 -12.21
C SER A 723 -1.89 -28.09 -10.73
N LEU A 724 -0.97 -27.51 -9.95
CA LEU A 724 -0.80 -27.80 -8.53
C LEU A 724 -1.87 -27.11 -7.66
N GLN A 725 -1.96 -27.53 -6.40
CA GLN A 725 -2.87 -26.92 -5.41
C GLN A 725 -2.45 -25.47 -5.11
N PHE A 726 -1.16 -25.26 -4.85
CA PHE A 726 -0.54 -23.98 -4.57
C PHE A 726 0.41 -23.59 -5.71
N TYR A 727 0.28 -22.36 -6.17
CA TYR A 727 1.12 -21.76 -7.20
C TYR A 727 0.99 -20.25 -7.11
N ASN A 728 1.92 -19.53 -7.75
CA ASN A 728 1.89 -18.08 -7.79
C ASN A 728 1.30 -17.60 -9.13
N SER A 729 0.24 -16.81 -9.05
CA SER A 729 -0.66 -16.56 -10.18
C SER A 729 -0.07 -15.60 -11.21
N CYS A 730 0.36 -14.42 -10.76
CA CYS A 730 0.86 -13.38 -11.65
C CYS A 730 2.02 -12.57 -11.04
N GLY A 731 3.04 -12.24 -11.83
CA GLY A 731 4.16 -11.41 -11.38
C GLY A 731 3.73 -9.96 -11.20
N TRP A 732 3.48 -9.27 -12.32
CA TRP A 732 2.94 -7.92 -12.38
C TRP A 732 1.50 -7.95 -12.92
N ASN A 733 0.55 -7.42 -12.15
CA ASN A 733 -0.84 -7.32 -12.58
C ASN A 733 -1.33 -5.87 -12.58
N GLU A 734 -1.70 -5.38 -13.75
CA GLU A 734 -2.58 -4.22 -13.92
C GLU A 734 -4.03 -4.69 -13.97
N ALA A 735 -4.80 -4.47 -12.91
CA ALA A 735 -6.22 -4.83 -12.90
C ALA A 735 -7.07 -3.81 -13.65
N ALA A 736 -6.88 -2.55 -13.30
CA ALA A 736 -7.40 -1.35 -13.93
C ALA A 736 -6.28 -0.28 -13.95
N GLY A 737 -6.10 0.52 -15.00
CA GLY A 737 -5.09 1.58 -15.00
C GLY A 737 -4.66 2.09 -16.38
N PHE A 738 -3.77 3.08 -16.41
CA PHE A 738 -3.07 3.53 -17.62
C PHE A 738 -1.83 4.35 -17.22
N LEU A 739 -0.95 4.67 -18.20
CA LEU A 739 0.35 5.31 -17.97
C LEU A 739 1.29 4.51 -17.05
N ASN A 740 1.23 3.18 -17.12
CA ASN A 740 2.08 2.32 -16.31
C ASN A 740 3.34 1.96 -17.08
N THR A 741 4.49 2.31 -16.53
CA THR A 741 5.81 2.06 -17.11
C THR A 741 6.55 1.06 -16.24
N VAL A 742 6.68 -0.16 -16.75
CA VAL A 742 7.20 -1.35 -16.06
C VAL A 742 8.49 -1.77 -16.73
N PHE A 743 9.63 -1.60 -16.05
CA PHE A 743 10.93 -1.82 -16.67
C PHE A 743 11.99 -2.39 -15.75
N ASN A 744 12.93 -3.15 -16.33
CA ASN A 744 14.05 -3.77 -15.62
C ASN A 744 13.67 -4.63 -14.39
N ASN A 745 12.40 -5.06 -14.29
CA ASN A 745 11.98 -5.95 -13.21
C ASN A 745 12.38 -7.39 -13.51
N GLU A 746 12.61 -8.18 -12.46
CA GLU A 746 12.81 -9.61 -12.56
C GLU A 746 11.60 -10.36 -11.99
N ILE A 747 10.95 -11.16 -12.83
CA ILE A 747 9.72 -11.91 -12.53
C ILE A 747 9.98 -13.39 -12.77
N VAL A 748 9.96 -14.19 -11.71
CA VAL A 748 10.32 -15.62 -11.77
C VAL A 748 9.22 -16.49 -11.18
N ASN A 749 8.92 -17.63 -11.83
CA ASN A 749 7.99 -18.66 -11.34
C ASN A 749 6.56 -18.17 -11.06
N PHE A 750 5.98 -17.37 -11.95
CA PHE A 750 4.55 -17.06 -11.94
C PHE A 750 3.82 -17.72 -13.10
N THR A 751 2.56 -18.10 -12.95
CA THR A 751 1.78 -18.67 -14.06
C THR A 751 1.71 -17.67 -15.23
N ILE A 752 1.46 -16.40 -14.94
CA ILE A 752 1.52 -15.26 -15.86
C ILE A 752 2.61 -14.29 -15.41
N ALA A 753 3.52 -13.85 -16.29
CA ALA A 753 4.53 -12.87 -15.88
C ALA A 753 3.95 -11.45 -15.76
N ILE A 754 3.42 -10.91 -16.86
CA ILE A 754 2.81 -9.58 -16.94
C ILE A 754 1.36 -9.73 -17.40
N ARG A 755 0.42 -9.16 -16.63
CA ARG A 755 -0.99 -9.12 -16.96
C ARG A 755 -1.50 -7.68 -17.08
N LYS A 756 -2.24 -7.43 -18.16
CA LYS A 756 -3.10 -6.28 -18.36
C LYS A 756 -4.57 -6.69 -18.31
N GLY A 757 -5.32 -6.00 -17.46
CA GLY A 757 -6.64 -6.37 -17.00
C GLY A 757 -7.78 -5.79 -17.82
N MET A 758 -8.63 -4.99 -17.20
CA MET A 758 -9.94 -4.57 -17.73
C MET A 758 -9.82 -3.46 -18.82
N ALA A 759 -10.94 -3.04 -19.46
CA ALA A 759 -10.93 -2.04 -20.56
C ALA A 759 -10.39 -0.66 -20.17
N GLU A 760 -9.42 -0.10 -20.91
CA GLU A 760 -8.59 1.03 -20.47
C GLU A 760 -8.11 1.93 -21.63
N SER A 761 -7.95 3.23 -21.33
CA SER A 761 -7.28 4.25 -22.17
C SER A 761 -5.77 4.07 -22.09
N ASN A 762 -5.20 3.10 -22.82
CA ASN A 762 -3.84 2.63 -22.54
C ASN A 762 -2.74 3.61 -22.97
N ARG A 763 -1.63 3.58 -22.24
CA ARG A 763 -0.31 4.21 -22.53
C ARG A 763 0.76 3.51 -21.68
N SER A 764 0.71 2.18 -21.65
CA SER A 764 1.58 1.39 -20.76
C SER A 764 2.80 0.87 -21.52
N ILE A 765 3.95 0.85 -20.85
CA ILE A 765 5.27 0.55 -21.41
C ILE A 765 5.86 -0.63 -20.64
N TYR A 766 6.26 -1.70 -21.33
CA TYR A 766 6.83 -2.93 -20.75
C TYR A 766 8.21 -3.21 -21.36
N VAL A 767 9.28 -2.70 -20.75
CA VAL A 767 10.60 -2.66 -21.40
C VAL A 767 11.74 -3.18 -20.52
N GLY A 768 12.66 -3.97 -21.08
CA GLY A 768 13.84 -4.42 -20.34
C GLY A 768 13.59 -5.41 -19.20
N ASN A 769 12.39 -5.97 -19.06
CA ASN A 769 12.08 -6.88 -17.94
C ASN A 769 12.63 -8.30 -18.20
N ASN A 770 13.00 -8.97 -17.12
CA ASN A 770 13.43 -10.36 -17.06
C ASN A 770 12.23 -11.25 -16.67
N LEU A 771 11.64 -11.98 -17.63
CA LEU A 771 10.44 -12.80 -17.42
C LEU A 771 10.78 -14.29 -17.52
N TYR A 772 10.91 -14.96 -16.38
CA TYR A 772 11.49 -16.30 -16.29
C TYR A 772 10.52 -17.34 -15.71
N LYS A 773 10.49 -18.51 -16.36
CA LYS A 773 9.75 -19.71 -15.91
C LYS A 773 8.25 -19.47 -15.74
N ALA A 774 7.65 -18.71 -16.66
CA ALA A 774 6.20 -18.65 -16.78
C ALA A 774 5.61 -20.02 -17.16
N HIS A 775 4.42 -20.35 -16.68
CA HIS A 775 3.75 -21.61 -17.03
C HIS A 775 2.74 -21.46 -18.16
N ASP A 776 1.86 -20.46 -18.07
CA ASP A 776 0.79 -20.22 -19.05
C ASP A 776 1.27 -19.24 -20.13
N ALA A 777 1.66 -18.02 -19.74
CA ALA A 777 2.18 -17.03 -20.68
C ALA A 777 3.09 -15.96 -20.05
N TYR A 778 3.92 -15.32 -20.88
CA TYR A 778 4.64 -14.12 -20.46
C TYR A 778 3.71 -12.91 -20.36
N PHE A 779 2.85 -12.73 -21.37
CA PHE A 779 1.93 -11.59 -21.44
C PHE A 779 0.49 -12.05 -21.47
N ARG A 780 -0.37 -11.42 -20.68
CA ARG A 780 -1.82 -11.65 -20.70
C ARG A 780 -2.59 -10.36 -20.87
N LEU A 781 -3.46 -10.29 -21.87
CA LEU A 781 -4.27 -9.11 -22.20
C LEU A 781 -5.76 -9.48 -22.13
N ASP A 782 -6.38 -9.26 -20.97
CA ASP A 782 -7.76 -9.66 -20.70
C ASP A 782 -8.79 -8.56 -21.02
N ALA A 783 -8.37 -7.40 -21.54
CA ALA A 783 -9.26 -6.25 -21.70
C ALA A 783 -10.17 -6.39 -22.93
N GLU A 784 -11.45 -6.05 -22.81
CA GLU A 784 -12.36 -6.04 -23.97
C GLU A 784 -11.92 -5.04 -25.05
N HIS A 785 -11.34 -3.91 -24.62
CA HIS A 785 -10.77 -2.89 -25.49
C HIS A 785 -9.34 -2.57 -25.05
N VAL A 786 -8.39 -2.69 -26.00
CA VAL A 786 -6.99 -2.35 -25.83
C VAL A 786 -6.58 -1.39 -26.94
N GLU A 787 -6.15 -0.19 -26.56
CA GLU A 787 -5.41 0.73 -27.43
C GLU A 787 -3.98 0.20 -27.59
N PHE A 788 -3.79 -0.74 -28.52
CA PHE A 788 -2.48 -1.36 -28.74
C PHE A 788 -1.45 -0.38 -29.29
N ASP A 789 -1.91 0.62 -30.05
CA ASP A 789 -1.13 1.67 -30.70
C ASP A 789 -0.40 2.58 -29.72
N THR A 790 -0.77 2.55 -28.44
CA THR A 790 -0.15 3.30 -27.35
C THR A 790 0.62 2.41 -26.37
N LEU A 791 0.73 1.11 -26.64
CA LEU A 791 1.53 0.18 -25.85
C LEU A 791 2.94 0.02 -26.42
N ALA A 792 3.92 -0.23 -25.55
CA ALA A 792 5.28 -0.58 -25.95
C ALA A 792 5.74 -1.88 -25.28
N PHE A 793 6.35 -2.75 -26.09
CA PHE A 793 7.08 -3.92 -25.61
C PHE A 793 8.48 -3.92 -26.25
N GLU A 794 9.54 -3.79 -25.45
CA GLU A 794 10.92 -3.63 -25.94
C GLU A 794 11.92 -4.36 -25.04
N ASN A 795 12.95 -5.00 -25.61
CA ASN A 795 14.12 -5.50 -24.88
C ASN A 795 13.88 -6.39 -23.64
N ASN A 796 12.74 -7.08 -23.52
CA ASN A 796 12.49 -8.03 -22.43
C ASN A 796 13.26 -9.34 -22.65
N SER A 797 13.85 -9.89 -21.59
CA SER A 797 14.51 -11.19 -21.60
C SER A 797 13.51 -12.27 -21.20
N LEU A 798 13.27 -13.24 -22.08
CA LEU A 798 12.27 -14.29 -21.88
C LEU A 798 12.95 -15.65 -21.71
N LYS A 799 12.68 -16.38 -20.63
CA LYS A 799 13.24 -17.73 -20.38
C LYS A 799 12.18 -18.70 -19.89
N GLY A 800 12.23 -19.94 -20.37
CA GLY A 800 11.27 -21.00 -20.05
C GLY A 800 10.47 -21.46 -21.25
N GLU A 801 9.50 -22.34 -21.01
CA GLU A 801 8.65 -22.94 -22.05
C GLU A 801 7.17 -22.81 -21.63
N PRO A 802 6.62 -21.59 -21.56
CA PRO A 802 5.20 -21.42 -21.28
C PRO A 802 4.34 -21.97 -22.42
N ALA A 803 3.07 -22.26 -22.14
CA ALA A 803 2.12 -22.70 -23.15
C ALA A 803 1.96 -21.69 -24.30
N SER A 804 2.03 -20.39 -24.00
CA SER A 804 1.94 -19.29 -24.96
C SER A 804 2.95 -18.17 -24.66
N ILE A 805 3.25 -17.36 -25.68
CA ILE A 805 3.96 -16.08 -25.45
C ILE A 805 2.98 -15.03 -24.93
N ALA A 806 1.81 -14.96 -25.56
CA ALA A 806 0.74 -14.06 -25.17
C ALA A 806 -0.63 -14.77 -25.19
N THR A 807 -1.49 -14.42 -24.24
CA THR A 807 -2.86 -14.94 -24.11
C THR A 807 -3.85 -13.81 -23.78
N GLY A 808 -5.15 -14.04 -23.96
CA GLY A 808 -6.23 -13.19 -23.48
C GLY A 808 -7.23 -12.77 -24.56
N PHE A 809 -8.38 -12.27 -24.10
CA PHE A 809 -9.53 -11.97 -24.97
C PHE A 809 -9.24 -10.91 -26.03
N SER A 810 -8.33 -9.97 -25.74
CA SER A 810 -7.98 -8.87 -26.66
C SER A 810 -7.30 -9.33 -27.95
N LEU A 811 -6.80 -10.57 -27.99
CA LEU A 811 -6.03 -11.09 -29.13
C LEU A 811 -6.90 -11.46 -30.34
N GLY A 812 -8.19 -11.74 -30.14
CA GLY A 812 -9.16 -11.99 -31.22
C GLY A 812 -8.90 -13.25 -32.07
N THR A 813 -8.00 -14.15 -31.65
CA THR A 813 -7.80 -15.47 -32.27
C THR A 813 -8.86 -16.45 -31.77
N GLU A 814 -9.16 -17.54 -32.51
CA GLU A 814 -10.21 -18.52 -32.14
C GLU A 814 -10.08 -19.07 -30.71
N ASN A 815 -8.86 -19.04 -30.13
CA ASN A 815 -8.56 -19.43 -28.74
C ASN A 815 -8.00 -18.29 -27.87
N GLY A 816 -7.72 -17.09 -28.42
CA GLY A 816 -7.10 -15.98 -27.67
C GLY A 816 -5.63 -16.22 -27.29
N GLU A 817 -4.86 -16.97 -28.08
CA GLU A 817 -3.47 -17.37 -27.80
C GLU A 817 -2.51 -17.07 -28.96
N ILE A 818 -1.26 -16.72 -28.63
CA ILE A 818 -0.12 -16.57 -29.56
C ILE A 818 1.08 -17.34 -28.99
N THR A 819 1.51 -18.39 -29.70
CA THR A 819 2.44 -19.39 -29.18
C THR A 819 3.92 -19.15 -29.54
N SER A 820 4.23 -18.21 -30.44
CA SER A 820 5.62 -17.92 -30.82
C SER A 820 5.95 -16.43 -30.72
N LEU A 821 7.21 -16.15 -30.38
CA LEU A 821 7.65 -14.76 -30.20
C LEU A 821 7.57 -13.98 -31.51
N ALA A 822 7.90 -14.61 -32.64
CA ALA A 822 7.78 -13.98 -33.95
C ALA A 822 6.33 -13.56 -34.26
N ALA A 823 5.36 -14.44 -34.04
CA ALA A 823 3.94 -14.12 -34.25
C ALA A 823 3.45 -13.01 -33.32
N TRP A 824 3.97 -12.93 -32.09
CA TRP A 824 3.66 -11.84 -31.17
C TRP A 824 4.20 -10.49 -31.66
N LYS A 825 5.47 -10.43 -32.10
CA LYS A 825 6.05 -9.22 -32.69
C LYS A 825 5.26 -8.76 -33.93
N ASP A 826 4.89 -9.70 -34.81
CA ASP A 826 4.08 -9.42 -36.00
C ASP A 826 2.69 -8.89 -35.65
N TYR A 827 2.05 -9.46 -34.62
CA TYR A 827 0.76 -8.99 -34.12
C TYR A 827 0.86 -7.55 -33.59
N LEU A 828 1.84 -7.25 -32.74
CA LEU A 828 2.07 -5.89 -32.23
C LEU A 828 2.34 -4.89 -33.36
N LYS A 829 3.13 -5.29 -34.36
CA LYS A 829 3.40 -4.48 -35.55
C LYS A 829 2.12 -4.21 -36.36
N GLN A 830 1.27 -5.22 -36.56
CA GLN A 830 -0.03 -5.05 -37.23
C GLN A 830 -0.94 -4.09 -36.46
N LYS A 831 -0.88 -4.15 -35.13
CA LYS A 831 -1.63 -3.25 -34.23
C LYS A 831 -1.00 -1.87 -34.08
N GLN A 832 0.15 -1.61 -34.72
CA GLN A 832 0.87 -0.33 -34.69
C GLN A 832 1.31 0.09 -33.29
N ALA A 833 1.65 -0.88 -32.43
CA ALA A 833 2.22 -0.61 -31.11
C ALA A 833 3.47 0.28 -31.21
N ILE A 834 3.69 1.15 -30.21
CA ILE A 834 4.83 2.06 -30.12
C ILE A 834 6.14 1.28 -30.30
N SER A 835 6.25 0.13 -29.63
CA SER A 835 7.24 -0.86 -29.98
C SER A 835 6.68 -2.28 -30.01
N ASN A 836 7.20 -3.05 -30.96
CA ASN A 836 6.92 -4.46 -31.19
C ASN A 836 8.14 -5.37 -31.01
N ASN A 837 9.35 -4.85 -30.77
CA ASN A 837 10.54 -5.70 -30.72
C ASN A 837 10.43 -6.71 -29.58
N THR A 838 9.72 -6.41 -28.49
CA THR A 838 9.45 -7.26 -27.30
C THR A 838 10.69 -7.74 -26.56
N GLY A 839 11.72 -8.24 -27.24
CA GLY A 839 12.97 -8.79 -26.73
C GLY A 839 13.32 -10.15 -27.34
N THR A 840 13.98 -11.02 -26.56
CA THR A 840 14.53 -12.31 -27.04
C THR A 840 14.29 -13.47 -26.07
N LEU A 841 14.17 -14.68 -26.61
CA LEU A 841 14.25 -15.92 -25.82
C LEU A 841 15.71 -16.22 -25.48
N VAL A 842 16.03 -16.31 -24.19
CA VAL A 842 17.39 -16.57 -23.68
C VAL A 842 17.54 -18.01 -23.17
N THR A 843 18.71 -18.61 -23.37
CA THR A 843 19.01 -20.01 -22.97
C THR A 843 19.69 -20.10 -21.61
N SER A 844 20.36 -19.03 -21.18
CA SER A 844 20.96 -18.89 -19.86
C SER A 844 20.32 -17.70 -19.14
N GLU A 845 20.27 -17.75 -17.81
CA GLU A 845 19.96 -16.52 -17.06
C GLU A 845 21.14 -15.56 -17.32
N PRO A 846 20.89 -14.34 -17.82
CA PRO A 846 21.92 -13.32 -17.85
C PRO A 846 22.43 -13.11 -16.41
N PRO A 847 23.71 -12.77 -16.21
CA PRO A 847 24.21 -12.44 -14.89
C PRO A 847 23.32 -11.36 -14.26
N ILE A 848 22.90 -11.60 -13.01
CA ILE A 848 22.26 -10.58 -12.17
C ILE A 848 23.23 -9.40 -12.11
N ALA A 849 22.80 -8.26 -12.64
CA ALA A 849 23.63 -7.10 -12.91
C ALA A 849 24.75 -7.36 -13.94
N SER A 850 24.51 -6.89 -15.16
CA SER A 850 25.59 -6.57 -16.10
C SER A 850 26.22 -5.25 -15.65
N ASP A 851 27.51 -5.25 -15.30
CA ASP A 851 28.29 -4.00 -15.14
C ASP A 851 28.40 -3.22 -16.48
N ASP A 852 27.95 -3.80 -17.60
CA ASP A 852 27.87 -3.15 -18.90
C ASP A 852 26.60 -2.30 -19.01
N ILE A 853 26.74 -1.07 -18.50
CA ILE A 853 25.74 -0.01 -18.43
C ILE A 853 25.16 0.35 -19.81
N GLU A 854 25.93 0.17 -20.89
CA GLU A 854 25.46 0.51 -22.24
C GLU A 854 24.39 -0.47 -22.75
N ASN A 855 24.27 -1.65 -22.13
CA ASN A 855 23.34 -2.70 -22.53
C ASN A 855 22.06 -2.78 -21.65
N ILE A 856 21.91 -1.93 -20.63
CA ILE A 856 20.70 -1.88 -19.78
C ILE A 856 19.68 -0.92 -20.42
N THR A 857 18.39 -1.28 -20.33
CA THR A 857 17.29 -0.39 -20.78
C THR A 857 17.14 0.80 -19.83
N ARG A 858 17.22 2.02 -20.36
CA ARG A 858 17.09 3.30 -19.64
C ARG A 858 15.76 3.94 -19.98
N VAL A 859 15.00 4.30 -18.95
CA VAL A 859 13.68 4.95 -19.04
C VAL A 859 13.72 6.23 -18.21
N PHE A 860 13.08 7.30 -18.68
CA PHE A 860 12.99 8.55 -17.94
C PHE A 860 11.80 8.54 -16.99
N VAL A 861 12.06 8.84 -15.72
CA VAL A 861 11.05 8.82 -14.66
C VAL A 861 10.86 10.25 -14.14
N PRO A 862 9.93 11.04 -14.70
CA PRO A 862 9.72 12.41 -14.29
C PRO A 862 9.22 12.51 -12.84
N TRP A 863 9.77 13.45 -12.07
CA TRP A 863 9.39 13.68 -10.67
C TRP A 863 8.05 14.40 -10.57
N GLY A 864 7.10 13.91 -9.77
CA GLY A 864 5.74 14.46 -9.72
C GLY A 864 5.69 15.93 -9.28
N LEU A 865 4.98 16.76 -10.05
CA LEU A 865 4.75 18.18 -9.78
C LEU A 865 3.28 18.50 -9.49
N ALA A 866 3.04 19.62 -8.81
CA ALA A 866 1.69 20.08 -8.53
C ALA A 866 0.98 20.66 -9.77
N TYR A 867 -0.32 20.39 -9.90
CA TYR A 867 -1.18 20.95 -10.95
C TYR A 867 -0.68 20.70 -12.38
N GLN A 868 -0.18 19.49 -12.65
CA GLN A 868 0.34 19.12 -13.96
C GLN A 868 -0.75 19.23 -15.05
N ALA A 869 -0.45 19.87 -16.18
CA ALA A 869 -1.42 20.04 -17.26
C ALA A 869 -0.94 19.54 -18.64
N GLY A 870 0.30 19.08 -18.73
CA GLY A 870 0.83 18.32 -19.87
C GLY A 870 2.21 17.76 -19.56
N GLU A 871 2.51 16.59 -20.09
CA GLU A 871 3.80 15.91 -20.02
C GLU A 871 4.04 15.16 -21.32
N TYR A 872 5.20 15.33 -21.94
CA TYR A 872 5.46 14.79 -23.28
C TYR A 872 6.86 14.21 -23.35
N HIS A 873 6.89 12.90 -23.56
CA HIS A 873 8.06 12.16 -24.02
C HIS A 873 7.94 12.14 -25.55
N PHE A 874 8.94 12.63 -26.29
CA PHE A 874 8.84 12.82 -27.74
C PHE A 874 9.05 11.49 -28.51
N ILE A 875 8.33 10.46 -28.08
CA ILE A 875 8.36 9.10 -28.64
C ILE A 875 7.48 9.07 -29.90
N PRO A 876 7.95 8.47 -31.01
CA PRO A 876 7.16 8.36 -32.24
C PRO A 876 5.89 7.52 -32.02
N TYR A 877 4.76 8.02 -32.50
CA TYR A 877 3.47 7.33 -32.46
C TYR A 877 3.15 6.75 -33.85
N PRO A 878 3.35 5.44 -34.10
CA PRO A 878 3.37 4.88 -35.45
C PRO A 878 2.06 5.00 -36.23
N LYS A 879 0.92 5.11 -35.53
CA LYS A 879 -0.39 5.27 -36.17
C LYS A 879 -0.60 6.67 -36.75
N GLU A 880 0.02 7.69 -36.15
CA GLU A 880 -0.09 9.07 -36.58
C GLU A 880 1.17 9.83 -36.16
N ILE A 881 2.19 9.83 -37.03
CA ILE A 881 3.54 10.30 -36.68
C ILE A 881 3.61 11.77 -36.23
N THR A 882 2.62 12.57 -36.63
CA THR A 882 2.50 13.98 -36.23
C THR A 882 1.88 14.17 -34.85
N ARG A 883 1.36 13.13 -34.21
CA ARG A 883 0.76 13.21 -32.87
C ARG A 883 1.81 12.88 -31.82
N ILE A 884 1.94 13.77 -30.84
CA ILE A 884 2.83 13.60 -29.68
C ILE A 884 1.94 13.36 -28.47
N ASN A 885 2.05 12.17 -27.88
CA ASN A 885 1.17 11.73 -26.80
C ASN A 885 1.44 12.48 -25.50
N ASP A 886 0.36 12.90 -24.86
CA ASP A 886 0.36 13.45 -23.51
C ASP A 886 0.40 12.35 -22.44
N GLU A 887 1.17 12.56 -21.38
CA GLU A 887 1.36 11.61 -20.27
C GLU A 887 1.12 12.25 -18.89
N HIS A 888 0.50 13.44 -18.83
CA HIS A 888 0.18 14.04 -17.54
C HIS A 888 -0.94 13.28 -16.80
N LEU A 889 -0.90 13.38 -15.48
CA LEU A 889 -2.01 13.02 -14.62
C LEU A 889 -2.21 14.13 -13.59
N TYR A 890 -3.41 14.71 -13.56
CA TYR A 890 -3.81 15.66 -12.53
C TYR A 890 -5.30 15.47 -12.19
N TRP A 891 -5.55 15.10 -10.95
CA TRP A 891 -6.89 14.86 -10.41
C TRP A 891 -7.68 16.15 -10.27
N ASN A 892 -8.50 16.43 -11.28
CA ASN A 892 -9.32 17.63 -11.38
C ASN A 892 -10.75 17.32 -11.88
N SER A 893 -11.55 18.36 -12.12
CA SER A 893 -12.96 18.25 -12.50
C SER A 893 -13.27 17.49 -13.78
N ASP A 894 -12.26 17.22 -14.60
CA ASP A 894 -12.37 16.54 -15.88
C ASP A 894 -12.61 15.02 -15.67
N TRP A 895 -12.23 14.48 -14.50
CA TRP A 895 -12.40 13.06 -14.14
C TRP A 895 -13.71 12.84 -13.36
N LYS A 896 -14.78 12.39 -14.02
CA LYS A 896 -16.14 12.44 -13.43
C LYS A 896 -16.55 11.17 -12.69
N SER A 897 -16.12 10.00 -13.17
CA SER A 897 -16.43 8.68 -12.61
C SER A 897 -15.35 7.67 -12.96
N ARG A 898 -15.38 6.51 -12.28
CA ARG A 898 -14.54 5.35 -12.61
C ARG A 898 -14.63 5.01 -14.10
N GLU A 899 -15.82 5.03 -14.69
CA GLU A 899 -16.03 4.65 -16.08
C GLU A 899 -15.45 5.69 -17.05
N THR A 900 -15.64 6.99 -16.77
CA THR A 900 -15.07 8.03 -17.63
C THR A 900 -13.54 8.05 -17.56
N VAL A 901 -12.94 7.72 -16.41
CA VAL A 901 -11.48 7.57 -16.31
C VAL A 901 -10.99 6.40 -17.19
N ARG A 902 -11.77 5.33 -17.28
CA ARG A 902 -11.42 4.17 -18.12
C ARG A 902 -11.55 4.46 -19.62
N THR A 903 -12.57 5.22 -20.02
CA THR A 903 -13.02 5.31 -21.42
C THR A 903 -12.88 6.69 -22.08
N ASP A 904 -12.79 7.77 -21.30
CA ASP A 904 -12.87 9.17 -21.77
C ASP A 904 -11.79 10.04 -21.11
N THR A 905 -10.59 9.48 -20.94
CA THR A 905 -9.43 10.20 -20.39
C THR A 905 -9.08 11.40 -21.28
N SER A 906 -8.96 12.59 -20.68
CA SER A 906 -8.49 13.78 -21.41
C SER A 906 -7.06 13.58 -21.91
N ARG A 907 -6.81 13.95 -23.17
CA ARG A 907 -5.52 13.79 -23.85
C ARG A 907 -5.11 15.14 -24.42
N ASN A 908 -4.23 15.87 -23.75
CA ASN A 908 -3.74 17.16 -24.22
C ASN A 908 -2.63 16.96 -25.26
N ASP A 909 -2.81 16.04 -26.21
CA ASP A 909 -1.77 15.66 -27.17
C ASP A 909 -1.32 16.87 -28.01
N LEU A 910 -0.04 16.89 -28.42
CA LEU A 910 0.49 17.93 -29.30
C LEU A 910 0.53 17.49 -30.75
N ILE A 911 0.58 18.47 -31.64
CA ILE A 911 0.60 18.26 -33.10
C ILE A 911 1.93 18.77 -33.65
N GLY A 912 2.74 17.87 -34.18
CA GLY A 912 3.88 18.15 -35.04
C GLY A 912 3.43 18.58 -36.44
N VAL A 913 3.95 19.71 -36.91
CA VAL A 913 3.68 20.25 -38.25
C VAL A 913 4.92 20.02 -39.12
N GLY A 914 4.73 19.38 -40.27
CA GLY A 914 5.83 19.05 -41.19
C GLY A 914 6.79 17.98 -40.66
N ILE A 915 6.38 17.24 -39.62
CA ILE A 915 7.15 16.17 -38.98
C ILE A 915 6.95 14.86 -39.73
N GLU A 916 8.04 14.16 -39.98
CA GLU A 916 8.12 12.82 -40.54
C GLU A 916 8.78 11.85 -39.54
N ASP A 917 8.70 10.55 -39.80
CA ASP A 917 9.24 9.53 -38.89
C ASP A 917 10.76 9.67 -38.68
N GLU A 918 11.49 10.10 -39.72
CA GLU A 918 12.94 10.31 -39.69
C GLU A 918 13.40 11.52 -38.83
N ASP A 919 12.47 12.39 -38.44
CA ASP A 919 12.75 13.50 -37.54
C ASP A 919 12.87 13.04 -36.07
N PHE A 920 12.32 11.87 -35.74
CA PHE A 920 12.51 11.24 -34.43
C PHE A 920 13.90 10.60 -34.37
N VAL A 921 14.70 10.99 -33.38
CA VAL A 921 16.09 10.62 -33.16
C VAL A 921 16.32 10.07 -31.76
N ASP A 922 17.47 9.43 -31.55
CA ASP A 922 17.88 8.98 -30.22
C ASP A 922 18.09 10.19 -29.30
N GLY A 923 17.42 10.17 -28.15
CA GLY A 923 17.57 11.17 -27.09
C GLY A 923 18.67 10.82 -26.09
N VAL A 924 18.80 11.64 -25.04
CA VAL A 924 19.69 11.40 -23.89
C VAL A 924 18.97 10.71 -22.73
N LEU A 925 17.65 10.86 -22.66
CA LEU A 925 16.83 10.40 -21.55
C LEU A 925 16.58 8.89 -21.57
N GLU A 926 16.39 8.31 -22.75
CA GLU A 926 16.02 6.91 -22.93
C GLU A 926 16.83 6.25 -24.05
N ASN A 927 17.01 4.92 -24.00
CA ASN A 927 17.77 4.17 -25.02
C ASN A 927 17.01 2.99 -25.64
N TRP A 928 15.71 2.88 -25.36
CA TRP A 928 14.85 1.82 -25.91
C TRP A 928 14.00 2.30 -27.10
N ASN A 929 13.99 3.61 -27.36
CA ASN A 929 13.28 4.24 -28.47
C ASN A 929 14.05 5.46 -29.00
N ARG A 930 13.52 6.08 -30.07
CA ARG A 930 13.96 7.37 -30.60
C ARG A 930 13.20 8.51 -29.90
N GLY A 931 13.56 8.76 -28.65
CA GLY A 931 12.75 9.56 -27.70
C GLY A 931 12.81 11.07 -27.89
N ALA A 932 13.62 11.57 -28.83
CA ALA A 932 13.73 13.00 -29.11
C ALA A 932 13.21 13.35 -30.50
N LEU A 933 12.61 14.54 -30.63
CA LEU A 933 12.15 15.09 -31.90
C LEU A 933 13.07 16.21 -32.39
N ARG A 934 13.61 16.06 -33.60
CA ARG A 934 14.43 17.07 -34.27
C ARG A 934 13.59 17.99 -35.14
N LEU A 935 13.71 19.30 -34.93
CA LEU A 935 13.12 20.34 -35.78
C LEU A 935 14.19 20.90 -36.72
N ASN A 936 13.85 21.05 -38.00
CA ASN A 936 14.79 21.46 -39.04
C ASN A 936 15.01 22.99 -39.16
N GLY A 937 14.35 23.81 -38.35
CA GLY A 937 14.48 25.26 -38.39
C GLY A 937 13.97 25.95 -39.67
N ARG A 938 13.12 25.30 -40.47
CA ARG A 938 12.60 25.85 -41.75
C ARG A 938 11.09 25.81 -41.89
N ASN A 939 10.47 24.67 -41.59
CA ASN A 939 9.03 24.45 -41.76
C ASN A 939 8.44 23.47 -40.73
N GLN A 940 9.24 23.05 -39.75
CA GLN A 940 8.88 22.11 -38.71
C GLN A 940 8.71 22.79 -37.35
N TYR A 941 7.64 22.45 -36.66
CA TYR A 941 7.34 22.97 -35.32
C TYR A 941 6.24 22.13 -34.65
N ILE A 942 6.03 22.33 -33.36
CA ILE A 942 4.98 21.68 -32.58
C ILE A 942 3.96 22.72 -32.16
N LYS A 943 2.68 22.35 -32.10
CA LYS A 943 1.61 23.21 -31.57
C LYS A 943 0.63 22.43 -30.71
N ALA A 944 -0.02 23.12 -29.78
CA ALA A 944 -1.22 22.63 -29.12
C ALA A 944 -2.40 22.55 -30.11
N ASP A 945 -3.36 21.68 -29.82
CA ASP A 945 -4.61 21.53 -30.58
C ASP A 945 -5.61 22.68 -30.34
N SER A 946 -5.51 23.33 -29.18
CA SER A 946 -6.44 24.32 -28.65
C SER A 946 -5.73 25.53 -28.06
N THR A 947 -6.38 26.69 -28.13
CA THR A 947 -5.89 27.94 -27.51
C THR A 947 -5.94 27.90 -25.98
N ASN A 948 -6.71 26.98 -25.40
CA ASN A 948 -6.89 26.86 -23.95
C ASN A 948 -5.80 26.03 -23.26
N LEU A 949 -5.03 25.23 -24.00
CA LEU A 949 -3.91 24.47 -23.45
C LEU A 949 -2.77 25.40 -23.04
N PHE A 950 -2.12 25.05 -21.93
CA PHE A 950 -1.02 25.78 -21.30
C PHE A 950 -1.32 27.27 -21.04
N VAL A 951 -2.60 27.64 -20.94
CA VAL A 951 -2.99 28.90 -20.35
C VAL A 951 -2.87 28.72 -18.84
N PRO A 952 -2.02 29.50 -18.15
CA PRO A 952 -1.88 29.38 -16.70
C PRO A 952 -3.18 29.88 -16.06
N LYS A 953 -4.05 28.94 -15.66
CA LYS A 953 -5.33 29.27 -15.00
C LYS A 953 -5.06 29.93 -13.64
N ARG A 954 -3.94 29.54 -13.02
CA ARG A 954 -3.35 30.16 -11.82
C ARG A 954 -2.38 31.27 -12.24
N ASN A 955 -1.99 32.17 -11.34
CA ASN A 955 -0.95 33.17 -11.63
C ASN A 955 0.47 32.57 -11.55
N LYS A 956 0.58 31.27 -11.82
CA LYS A 956 1.75 30.44 -11.58
C LYS A 956 1.88 29.37 -12.64
N CYS A 957 3.11 29.07 -13.05
CA CYS A 957 3.40 27.87 -13.81
C CYS A 957 4.88 27.46 -13.72
N ILE A 958 5.12 26.20 -14.04
CA ILE A 958 6.43 25.66 -14.39
C ILE A 958 6.40 25.25 -15.86
N LEU A 959 7.44 25.66 -16.60
CA LEU A 959 7.81 25.06 -17.88
C LEU A 959 9.13 24.32 -17.69
N GLU A 960 9.16 23.07 -18.12
CA GLU A 960 10.36 22.25 -18.05
C GLU A 960 10.65 21.61 -19.40
N PHE A 961 11.91 21.68 -19.82
CA PHE A 961 12.40 21.13 -21.07
C PHE A 961 13.68 20.33 -20.86
N VAL A 962 13.85 19.29 -21.66
CA VAL A 962 15.17 18.73 -21.97
C VAL A 962 15.38 18.93 -23.46
N VAL A 963 16.30 19.82 -23.81
CA VAL A 963 16.45 20.32 -25.18
C VAL A 963 17.91 20.53 -25.54
N LYS A 964 18.22 20.26 -26.80
CA LYS A 964 19.50 20.56 -27.43
C LYS A 964 19.31 21.61 -28.51
N LEU A 965 20.02 22.73 -28.37
CA LEU A 965 19.83 23.92 -29.19
C LEU A 965 20.99 24.11 -30.16
N GLN A 966 20.69 24.39 -31.43
CA GLN A 966 21.71 24.53 -32.49
C GLN A 966 21.84 25.96 -33.03
N ALA A 967 20.86 26.81 -32.77
CA ALA A 967 20.86 28.22 -33.19
C ALA A 967 20.04 29.07 -32.24
N ALA A 968 20.22 30.39 -32.34
CA ALA A 968 19.36 31.36 -31.68
C ALA A 968 17.93 31.33 -32.28
N GLY A 969 16.90 31.51 -31.45
CA GLY A 969 15.51 31.52 -31.90
C GLY A 969 14.50 31.15 -30.80
N PRO A 970 13.21 31.04 -31.16
CA PRO A 970 12.12 30.79 -30.22
C PRO A 970 12.03 29.32 -29.81
N ILE A 971 12.24 29.02 -28.53
CA ILE A 971 12.01 27.69 -27.96
C ILE A 971 10.51 27.46 -27.84
N CYS A 972 9.77 28.33 -27.15
CA CYS A 972 8.31 28.23 -27.07
C CYS A 972 7.62 29.60 -27.07
N TYR A 973 6.35 29.61 -27.52
CA TYR A 973 5.57 30.82 -27.76
C TYR A 973 4.11 30.66 -27.33
N LYS A 974 3.63 31.55 -26.44
CA LYS A 974 2.21 31.73 -26.07
C LYS A 974 1.94 33.20 -25.76
N LEU A 975 1.71 34.02 -26.79
CA LEU A 975 1.36 35.43 -26.64
C LEU A 975 -0.07 35.70 -27.13
N ASN A 976 -0.66 36.83 -26.74
CA ASN A 976 -1.90 37.34 -27.32
C ASN A 976 -1.63 38.35 -28.45
N LYS A 977 -2.68 38.95 -29.03
CA LYS A 977 -2.58 39.97 -30.09
C LYS A 977 -1.81 41.24 -29.69
N SER A 978 -1.69 41.49 -28.39
CA SER A 978 -0.96 42.62 -27.81
C SER A 978 0.43 42.22 -27.33
N ASP A 979 0.93 41.05 -27.79
CA ASP A 979 2.26 40.53 -27.47
C ASP A 979 2.50 40.27 -25.97
N LEU A 980 1.42 40.00 -25.21
CA LEU A 980 1.48 39.63 -23.79
C LEU A 980 1.24 38.13 -23.58
N GLY A 981 1.99 37.51 -22.67
CA GLY A 981 1.89 36.08 -22.35
C GLY A 981 3.21 35.54 -21.82
N TYR A 982 3.72 34.45 -22.42
CA TYR A 982 5.08 33.97 -22.16
C TYR A 982 5.76 33.46 -23.43
N ARG A 983 7.06 33.73 -23.54
CA ARG A 983 7.92 33.33 -24.64
C ARG A 983 9.32 33.01 -24.11
N LEU A 984 9.90 31.90 -24.58
CA LEU A 984 11.27 31.50 -24.28
C LEU A 984 12.07 31.56 -25.58
N ASP A 985 13.19 32.27 -25.58
CA ASP A 985 14.11 32.41 -26.70
C ASP A 985 15.53 32.05 -26.28
N VAL A 986 16.30 31.42 -27.17
CA VAL A 986 17.76 31.37 -27.04
C VAL A 986 18.35 32.48 -27.89
N LEU A 987 19.20 33.32 -27.30
CA LEU A 987 19.81 34.48 -27.93
C LEU A 987 21.06 34.08 -28.74
N VAL A 988 21.60 35.04 -29.51
CA VAL A 988 22.79 34.82 -30.36
C VAL A 988 24.05 34.50 -29.55
N ASP A 989 24.13 34.97 -28.31
CA ASP A 989 25.20 34.58 -27.36
C ASP A 989 24.94 33.23 -26.65
N GLY A 990 23.81 32.60 -26.98
CA GLY A 990 23.34 31.33 -26.42
C GLY A 990 22.68 31.43 -25.06
N SER A 991 22.50 32.63 -24.49
CA SER A 991 21.73 32.79 -23.26
C SER A 991 20.23 32.54 -23.48
N LEU A 992 19.57 31.94 -22.51
CA LEU A 992 18.12 31.71 -22.51
C LEU A 992 17.40 32.94 -21.97
N GLN A 993 16.56 33.55 -22.78
CA GLN A 993 15.71 34.68 -22.43
C GLN A 993 14.27 34.24 -22.19
N VAL A 994 13.70 34.66 -21.06
CA VAL A 994 12.27 34.54 -20.77
C VAL A 994 11.61 35.92 -20.87
N SER A 995 10.53 36.03 -21.66
CA SER A 995 9.83 37.29 -21.92
C SER A 995 8.32 37.14 -21.71
N HIS A 996 7.66 38.17 -21.16
CA HIS A 996 6.20 38.22 -20.99
C HIS A 996 5.52 39.31 -21.83
N LYS A 997 6.30 40.21 -22.43
CA LYS A 997 5.84 41.31 -23.27
C LYS A 997 6.79 41.49 -24.44
N PHE A 998 6.29 41.38 -25.66
CA PHE A 998 7.06 41.55 -26.89
C PHE A 998 6.68 42.88 -27.60
N GLY A 999 7.60 43.51 -28.34
CA GLY A 999 7.34 44.77 -29.07
C GLY A 999 7.61 46.10 -28.34
N VAL A 1000 8.13 46.08 -27.10
CA VAL A 1000 8.78 47.24 -26.45
C VAL A 1000 10.26 47.26 -26.87
N ALA A 1001 10.95 48.40 -26.80
CA ALA A 1001 12.35 48.53 -27.24
C ALA A 1001 13.22 47.35 -26.74
N PRO A 1002 14.16 46.83 -27.56
CA PRO A 1002 14.90 45.56 -27.35
C PRO A 1002 15.78 45.45 -26.08
N GLY A 1003 15.62 46.37 -25.13
CA GLY A 1003 16.23 46.36 -23.80
C GLY A 1003 15.26 46.08 -22.64
N SER A 1004 13.98 45.76 -22.86
CA SER A 1004 13.09 45.24 -21.78
C SER A 1004 13.27 43.72 -21.62
N THR A 1005 14.51 43.30 -21.40
CA THR A 1005 14.88 41.91 -21.12
C THR A 1005 14.50 41.59 -19.68
N LEU A 1006 13.66 40.57 -19.48
CA LEU A 1006 13.18 40.23 -18.15
C LEU A 1006 14.16 39.32 -17.42
N ARG A 1007 14.60 38.19 -17.99
CA ARG A 1007 15.64 37.30 -17.40
C ARG A 1007 16.43 36.58 -18.50
N ALA A 1008 17.76 36.55 -18.43
CA ALA A 1008 18.66 35.86 -19.34
C ALA A 1008 19.65 34.93 -18.59
N SER A 1009 19.80 33.65 -18.96
CA SER A 1009 20.76 32.74 -18.29
C SER A 1009 22.22 33.22 -18.42
N GLN A 1010 23.06 32.81 -17.48
CA GLN A 1010 24.52 33.00 -17.58
C GLN A 1010 25.16 31.86 -18.38
N THR A 1011 24.59 30.66 -18.28
CA THR A 1011 24.98 29.51 -19.08
C THR A 1011 24.56 29.71 -20.53
N SER A 1012 25.50 29.56 -21.47
CA SER A 1012 25.22 29.49 -22.90
C SER A 1012 24.73 28.10 -23.26
N LEU A 1013 23.62 28.00 -23.99
CA LEU A 1013 22.98 26.74 -24.40
C LEU A 1013 23.29 26.33 -25.85
N LEU A 1014 24.13 27.09 -26.56
CA LEU A 1014 24.52 26.82 -27.96
C LEU A 1014 25.85 26.07 -28.04
N ASP A 1015 26.05 25.09 -27.16
CA ASP A 1015 27.24 24.24 -27.10
C ASP A 1015 27.04 22.89 -27.82
N GLY A 1016 25.82 22.59 -28.27
CA GLY A 1016 25.47 21.35 -28.96
C GLY A 1016 25.18 20.17 -28.03
N GLU A 1017 25.04 20.41 -26.73
CA GLU A 1017 24.64 19.42 -25.73
C GLU A 1017 23.14 19.55 -25.37
N TYR A 1018 22.61 18.56 -24.67
CA TYR A 1018 21.28 18.64 -24.07
C TYR A 1018 21.36 19.34 -22.72
N HIS A 1019 20.42 20.25 -22.48
CA HIS A 1019 20.26 20.92 -21.19
C HIS A 1019 18.88 20.68 -20.61
N HIS A 1020 18.83 20.56 -19.28
CA HIS A 1020 17.60 20.66 -18.51
C HIS A 1020 17.31 22.13 -18.23
N LEU A 1021 16.13 22.58 -18.65
CA LEU A 1021 15.67 23.95 -18.43
C LEU A 1021 14.42 23.89 -17.57
N LEU A 1022 14.39 24.63 -16.46
CA LEU A 1022 13.17 24.81 -15.66
C LEU A 1022 12.93 26.30 -15.44
N ILE A 1023 11.74 26.75 -15.82
CA ILE A 1023 11.28 28.13 -15.64
C ILE A 1023 10.09 28.06 -14.70
N GLU A 1024 10.22 28.65 -13.53
CA GLU A 1024 9.13 28.82 -12.58
C GLU A 1024 8.65 30.26 -12.61
N ILE A 1025 7.37 30.49 -12.86
CA ILE A 1025 6.73 31.82 -12.82
C ILE A 1025 5.71 31.81 -11.68
N ASP A 1026 5.75 32.84 -10.84
CA ASP A 1026 4.77 33.11 -9.78
C ASP A 1026 4.53 34.63 -9.70
N GLU A 1027 3.46 35.14 -10.31
CA GLU A 1027 3.18 36.59 -10.30
C GLU A 1027 2.95 37.13 -8.87
N ASP A 1028 2.62 36.26 -7.92
CA ASP A 1028 2.37 36.66 -6.54
C ASP A 1028 3.68 36.87 -5.75
N ARG A 1029 4.83 36.46 -6.31
CA ARG A 1029 6.16 36.61 -5.71
C ARG A 1029 6.83 37.91 -6.17
N ALA A 1030 7.54 38.58 -5.26
CA ALA A 1030 8.29 39.81 -5.57
C ALA A 1030 9.34 39.58 -6.68
N ASP A 1031 9.99 38.41 -6.64
CA ASP A 1031 10.72 37.87 -7.78
C ASP A 1031 9.78 36.95 -8.58
N SER A 1032 9.04 37.49 -9.54
CA SER A 1032 7.98 36.73 -10.20
C SER A 1032 8.44 35.58 -11.10
N SER A 1033 9.75 35.36 -11.30
CA SER A 1033 10.24 34.27 -12.14
C SER A 1033 11.62 33.77 -11.73
N ARG A 1034 11.81 32.45 -11.68
CA ARG A 1034 13.09 31.79 -11.48
C ARG A 1034 13.45 30.94 -12.68
N LEU A 1035 14.73 30.90 -13.00
CA LEU A 1035 15.27 30.15 -14.11
C LEU A 1035 16.36 29.22 -13.61
N PHE A 1036 16.27 27.97 -14.00
CA PHE A 1036 17.26 26.94 -13.69
C PHE A 1036 17.76 26.31 -14.99
N VAL A 1037 19.06 26.10 -15.06
CA VAL A 1037 19.72 25.35 -16.13
C VAL A 1037 20.54 24.25 -15.45
N ASP A 1038 20.29 23.00 -15.84
CA ASP A 1038 20.96 21.82 -15.29
C ASP A 1038 20.94 21.75 -13.76
N GLY A 1039 19.76 22.01 -13.19
CA GLY A 1039 19.54 22.02 -11.75
C GLY A 1039 20.08 23.25 -11.02
N GLN A 1040 20.76 24.17 -11.71
CA GLN A 1040 21.39 25.35 -11.11
C GLN A 1040 20.59 26.63 -11.37
N GLU A 1041 20.27 27.35 -10.30
CA GLU A 1041 19.60 28.65 -10.39
C GLU A 1041 20.47 29.69 -11.08
N GLN A 1042 19.90 30.38 -12.06
CA GLN A 1042 20.57 31.44 -12.81
C GLN A 1042 20.31 32.79 -12.12
N SER A 1043 21.34 33.63 -11.98
CA SER A 1043 21.20 34.99 -11.45
C SER A 1043 20.82 35.98 -12.56
N VAL A 1044 19.69 36.66 -12.40
CA VAL A 1044 19.05 37.45 -13.47
C VAL A 1044 18.46 38.78 -12.98
N ILE A 1045 18.34 39.76 -13.89
CA ILE A 1045 17.73 41.08 -13.63
C ILE A 1045 16.22 40.89 -13.34
N SER A 1046 15.65 41.69 -12.44
CA SER A 1046 14.25 41.55 -12.00
C SER A 1046 13.38 42.66 -12.56
N GLU A 1047 12.36 42.31 -13.34
CA GLU A 1047 11.12 43.10 -13.42
C GLU A 1047 9.91 42.18 -13.17
N PRO A 1048 8.79 42.71 -12.66
CA PRO A 1048 7.57 41.92 -12.44
C PRO A 1048 7.04 41.28 -13.74
N PHE A 1049 6.67 40.01 -13.68
CA PHE A 1049 6.10 39.21 -14.75
C PHE A 1049 4.58 39.29 -14.71
N SER A 1050 3.93 39.38 -15.87
CA SER A 1050 2.48 39.21 -15.98
C SER A 1050 2.08 38.48 -17.26
N PHE A 1051 1.22 37.48 -17.13
CA PHE A 1051 0.58 36.76 -18.23
C PHE A 1051 -0.43 37.61 -19.00
N GLY A 1052 -0.82 38.78 -18.48
CA GLY A 1052 -1.85 39.63 -19.09
C GLY A 1052 -3.23 38.98 -19.15
N ALA A 1053 -4.07 39.41 -20.09
CA ALA A 1053 -5.40 38.84 -20.29
C ALA A 1053 -5.30 37.41 -20.83
N LYS A 1054 -5.63 36.43 -19.98
CA LYS A 1054 -5.49 34.98 -20.23
C LYS A 1054 -6.45 34.42 -21.30
N SER A 1055 -7.60 35.07 -21.51
CA SER A 1055 -8.64 34.65 -22.46
C SER A 1055 -8.24 34.80 -23.94
N ASP A 1056 -7.17 35.56 -24.21
CA ASP A 1056 -6.85 36.02 -25.57
C ASP A 1056 -5.52 35.46 -26.10
N LEU A 1057 -4.89 34.53 -25.36
CA LEU A 1057 -3.62 33.91 -25.74
C LEU A 1057 -3.78 33.02 -26.99
N PHE A 1058 -2.89 33.17 -27.98
CA PHE A 1058 -2.82 32.34 -29.19
C PHE A 1058 -2.47 30.88 -28.88
N VAL A 1059 -2.52 30.00 -29.87
CA VAL A 1059 -2.10 28.59 -29.73
C VAL A 1059 -0.65 28.51 -29.23
N PHE A 1060 -0.38 27.61 -28.27
CA PHE A 1060 0.98 27.31 -27.80
C PHE A 1060 1.79 26.67 -28.93
N MET A 1061 3.03 27.12 -29.12
CA MET A 1061 3.95 26.55 -30.12
C MET A 1061 5.33 26.31 -29.53
N ILE A 1062 6.01 25.26 -30.02
CA ILE A 1062 7.43 24.97 -29.74
C ILE A 1062 8.19 25.01 -31.07
N GLY A 1063 9.32 25.72 -31.08
CA GLY A 1063 10.19 25.86 -32.25
C GLY A 1063 9.72 26.83 -33.34
N TYR A 1064 8.63 27.58 -33.11
CA TYR A 1064 8.09 28.57 -34.04
C TYR A 1064 7.32 29.69 -33.32
N ASP A 1065 7.49 30.94 -33.76
CA ASP A 1065 6.81 32.12 -33.18
C ASP A 1065 5.83 32.82 -34.13
N GLY A 1066 5.49 32.19 -35.26
CA GLY A 1066 4.70 32.83 -36.32
C GLY A 1066 5.54 33.53 -37.40
N LYS A 1067 6.86 33.66 -37.21
CA LYS A 1067 7.77 34.31 -38.16
C LYS A 1067 9.04 33.52 -38.42
N SER A 1068 9.63 32.95 -37.38
CA SER A 1068 10.94 32.28 -37.43
C SER A 1068 10.84 30.88 -36.83
N TYR A 1069 11.62 29.95 -37.39
CA TYR A 1069 11.72 28.57 -36.95
C TYR A 1069 13.04 28.34 -36.22
N LEU A 1070 13.04 27.50 -35.20
CA LEU A 1070 14.23 27.12 -34.44
C LEU A 1070 14.67 25.70 -34.80
N PRO A 1071 15.92 25.48 -35.25
CA PRO A 1071 16.49 24.15 -35.29
C PRO A 1071 16.91 23.68 -33.88
N CYS A 1072 16.32 22.59 -33.41
CA CYS A 1072 16.60 22.01 -32.11
C CYS A 1072 16.22 20.52 -32.05
N GLU A 1073 16.67 19.83 -31.01
CA GLU A 1073 16.21 18.48 -30.63
C GLU A 1073 15.55 18.58 -29.25
N ILE A 1074 14.33 18.09 -29.12
CA ILE A 1074 13.56 18.15 -27.86
C ILE A 1074 13.28 16.72 -27.40
N ASP A 1075 13.72 16.38 -26.20
CA ASP A 1075 13.58 15.05 -25.60
C ASP A 1075 12.38 15.00 -24.64
N PHE A 1076 12.16 16.08 -23.90
CA PHE A 1076 11.08 16.19 -22.92
C PHE A 1076 10.50 17.59 -22.82
N PHE A 1077 9.18 17.67 -22.61
CA PHE A 1077 8.49 18.91 -22.24
C PHE A 1077 7.42 18.63 -21.19
N ARG A 1078 7.35 19.49 -20.17
CA ARG A 1078 6.30 19.47 -19.16
C ARG A 1078 5.81 20.87 -18.83
N PHE A 1079 4.50 20.98 -18.62
CA PHE A 1079 3.85 22.19 -18.12
C PHE A 1079 3.01 21.88 -16.88
N ALA A 1080 3.27 22.62 -15.81
CA ALA A 1080 2.51 22.55 -14.56
C ALA A 1080 2.00 23.93 -14.19
N GLN A 1081 0.82 24.02 -13.57
CA GLN A 1081 0.22 25.29 -13.14
C GLN A 1081 0.57 25.66 -11.69
N GLY A 1082 1.60 25.00 -11.13
CA GLY A 1082 2.09 25.23 -9.78
C GLY A 1082 3.51 25.79 -9.74
N THR A 1083 4.12 25.68 -8.57
CA THR A 1083 5.52 26.01 -8.26
C THR A 1083 6.21 24.80 -7.64
N LEU A 1084 7.54 24.82 -7.53
CA LEU A 1084 8.32 23.77 -6.86
C LEU A 1084 7.90 23.66 -5.38
N ALA A 1085 7.59 24.81 -4.76
CA ALA A 1085 7.08 24.86 -3.38
C ALA A 1085 5.70 24.19 -3.24
N GLU A 1086 4.77 24.43 -4.16
CA GLU A 1086 3.45 23.76 -4.17
C GLU A 1086 3.56 22.26 -4.51
N ALA A 1087 4.60 21.87 -5.24
CA ALA A 1087 4.95 20.48 -5.51
C ALA A 1087 5.72 19.81 -4.36
N GLU A 1088 5.98 20.54 -3.27
CA GLU A 1088 6.74 20.07 -2.11
C GLU A 1088 8.08 19.45 -2.52
N THR A 1089 8.83 20.17 -3.34
CA THR A 1089 10.15 19.75 -3.81
C THR A 1089 11.07 20.96 -4.04
N LYS A 1090 12.34 20.70 -4.27
CA LYS A 1090 13.34 21.71 -4.65
C LYS A 1090 13.95 21.36 -6.01
N ILE A 1091 14.62 22.31 -6.64
CA ILE A 1091 15.26 22.07 -7.93
C ILE A 1091 16.34 21.00 -7.82
N GLU A 1092 17.08 20.96 -6.71
CA GLU A 1092 18.14 19.99 -6.49
C GLU A 1092 17.57 18.58 -6.40
N GLU A 1093 16.49 18.38 -5.63
CA GLU A 1093 15.80 17.09 -5.51
C GLU A 1093 15.21 16.63 -6.85
N LEU A 1094 14.54 17.52 -7.57
CA LEU A 1094 13.96 17.22 -8.88
C LEU A 1094 15.06 16.84 -9.89
N TYR A 1095 16.12 17.65 -9.96
CA TYR A 1095 17.22 17.42 -10.88
C TYR A 1095 17.98 16.15 -10.51
N ASP A 1096 18.22 15.91 -9.22
CA ASP A 1096 18.93 14.72 -8.76
C ASP A 1096 18.11 13.45 -9.05
N TRP A 1097 16.80 13.46 -8.81
CA TRP A 1097 15.93 12.34 -9.16
C TRP A 1097 15.96 12.03 -10.66
N GLN A 1098 15.90 13.07 -11.50
CA GLN A 1098 15.77 12.94 -12.95
C GLN A 1098 17.12 12.71 -13.67
N PHE A 1099 18.21 13.24 -13.11
CA PHE A 1099 19.51 13.40 -13.80
C PHE A 1099 20.75 13.04 -12.95
N ALA A 1100 20.66 12.96 -11.62
CA ALA A 1100 21.81 12.49 -10.84
C ALA A 1100 21.95 10.97 -10.93
N ARG A 1101 23.19 10.54 -11.12
CA ARG A 1101 23.58 9.13 -11.07
C ARG A 1101 23.28 8.64 -9.65
N ALA A 1102 22.32 7.74 -9.48
CA ALA A 1102 21.96 7.18 -8.19
C ALA A 1102 23.16 6.42 -7.58
N GLY A 1103 23.99 7.16 -6.86
CA GLY A 1103 24.70 6.74 -5.68
C GLY A 1103 24.38 7.79 -4.64
N LEU A 1104 23.15 7.81 -4.14
CA LEU A 1104 22.85 8.64 -2.97
C LEU A 1104 23.66 8.05 -1.79
N PRO A 1105 24.59 8.82 -1.21
CA PRO A 1105 25.15 8.46 0.07
C PRO A 1105 24.04 8.64 1.09
N ILE A 1106 23.68 7.54 1.77
CA ILE A 1106 22.98 7.67 3.05
C ILE A 1106 23.97 8.37 3.98
N GLY A 1107 23.71 9.64 4.26
CA GLY A 1107 24.33 10.33 5.37
C GLY A 1107 23.79 9.74 6.66
N GLU A 1108 24.70 9.06 7.37
CA GLU A 1108 24.67 8.52 8.75
C GLU A 1108 23.33 8.05 9.32
#